data_AF-A0A1A8Y2D4-F1
#
_entry.id   AF-A0A1A8Y2D4-F1
#
_cell.length_a   1.000
_cell.length_b   1.000
_cell.length_c   1.000
_cell.angle_alpha   90.00
_cell.angle_beta   90.00
_cell.angle_gamma   90.00
#
_symmetry.space_group_name_H-M   'P 1'
#
loop_
_entity.id
_entity.type
_entity.pdbx_description
1 polymer ?
#
loop_
_entity_poly.entity_id
_entity_poly.type
_entity_poly.pdbx_seq_one_letter_code
_entity_poly.pdbx_strand_id
1 'polypeptide(L)'
;MNTVLITPKQNRLLAKLPVAEYQRLEPELEAVLLTPDQRLYKAGDALDFLYFPTAGICSLIYAANDGATLELAVTGNDGVVGTPAILGSGNMTHDVLVRGAGNAYRIRSDVAHWFLGHGGELQRLVILYTQILMTQIGQTAVCNRHHSVEQQLCRRLLLCLDQLPGAQLDATQARIADLLGVRRGVVAEAAGKLQSAGLITYSRGKITILDRAGLLARACGCYAAIKGESDRLLHSTPKVLSPPWVRPQPTSLRARAEKQHNRIQGNHAHSPVNRERLVHELEVHQIELEMQNEALANACAEAEAAHQRAADIYDFAPVAYVTIDALSAILQINLAGAILLGITRSEINTHRFGGFVSPASLPVFKQFLADVLAGQAHKSCELEIHPARQKGDSIVHVEGISDENGQECRMVISDITVQRHAEYALREQEQYQRTLLDNFPFLVWLKDDESRFLAVNRPFAAQFGWPLTESLVGKTDFDITSPDLAEAYRADDRAILDSGRSKVVEEWIEDHGRRRWSETFKSPVILNGRVIGTVGFARDITKRKEAEQEMRHLAFYDSLTGLPNRRLLIDRLEQSMMLSARNGSYGATMFLDLDNFKRLNDAHGHSTGDALLVLAADRIKACVREMDTASRLGGDEFVVVISELDTDQEAATSRAMLVAEKIRASLSKTYRLTARHEGKADKVIKYHCAASIGVVLFFKHDTSPHDILKRADQAMYQAKEAGRNQIHFGT
;
A
#
# COMPACT_ATOMS: atom_id res chain seq x y z
N MET A 1 10.68 -18.75 40.23
CA MET A 1 10.35 -18.40 38.83
C MET A 1 9.96 -16.93 38.83
N ASN A 2 10.84 -16.05 38.34
CA ASN A 2 10.53 -14.62 38.21
C ASN A 2 9.44 -14.43 37.14
N THR A 3 8.21 -14.18 37.56
CA THR A 3 7.16 -13.64 36.69
C THR A 3 7.57 -12.23 36.29
N VAL A 4 8.15 -12.10 35.10
CA VAL A 4 8.41 -10.80 34.46
C VAL A 4 7.06 -10.08 34.36
N LEU A 5 6.93 -8.93 35.02
CA LEU A 5 5.76 -8.05 34.90
C LEU A 5 5.62 -7.63 33.43
N ILE A 6 4.56 -8.08 32.77
CA ILE A 6 4.24 -7.75 31.38
C ILE A 6 3.62 -6.35 31.37
N THR A 7 4.26 -5.40 30.70
CA THR A 7 3.79 -4.00 30.67
C THR A 7 3.32 -3.60 29.27
N PRO A 8 2.36 -2.67 29.12
CA PRO A 8 1.91 -2.22 27.80
C PRO A 8 3.05 -1.66 26.93
N LYS A 9 4.06 -1.04 27.57
CA LYS A 9 5.25 -0.49 26.89
C LYS A 9 6.18 -1.53 26.28
N GLN A 10 5.90 -2.82 26.43
CA GLN A 10 6.58 -3.85 25.62
C GLN A 10 6.10 -3.84 24.16
N ASN A 11 4.95 -3.23 23.88
CA ASN A 11 4.57 -2.85 22.52
C ASN A 11 5.28 -1.53 22.14
N ARG A 12 5.98 -1.52 21.01
CA ARG A 12 6.85 -0.40 20.60
C ARG A 12 6.07 0.83 20.16
N LEU A 13 4.81 0.70 19.73
CA LEU A 13 3.94 1.84 19.46
C LEU A 13 3.55 2.51 20.78
N LEU A 14 3.06 1.73 21.75
CA LEU A 14 2.68 2.24 23.07
C LEU A 14 3.87 2.83 23.84
N ALA A 15 5.07 2.25 23.67
CA ALA A 15 6.31 2.72 24.26
C ALA A 15 6.73 4.11 23.79
N LYS A 16 6.33 4.50 22.56
CA LYS A 16 6.68 5.78 21.95
C LYS A 16 5.72 6.92 22.32
N LEU A 17 4.58 6.61 22.94
CA LEU A 17 3.62 7.63 23.32
C LEU A 17 4.23 8.62 24.33
N PRO A 18 3.95 9.92 24.20
CA PRO A 18 4.27 10.90 25.23
C PRO A 18 3.66 10.48 26.57
N VAL A 19 4.34 10.78 27.68
CA VAL A 19 3.91 10.35 29.03
C VAL A 19 2.46 10.72 29.31
N ALA A 20 2.03 11.93 28.93
CA ALA A 20 0.66 12.41 29.14
C ALA A 20 -0.39 11.67 28.29
N GLU A 21 -0.04 11.23 27.09
CA GLU A 21 -0.94 10.45 26.23
C GLU A 21 -1.03 8.99 26.71
N TYR A 22 0.11 8.40 27.07
CA TYR A 22 0.17 7.06 27.65
C TYR A 22 -0.64 6.96 28.95
N GLN A 23 -0.52 7.92 29.87
CA GLN A 23 -1.27 7.94 31.13
C GLN A 23 -2.80 8.02 30.94
N ARG A 24 -3.26 8.61 29.83
CA ARG A 24 -4.69 8.66 29.48
C ARG A 24 -5.17 7.34 28.88
N LEU A 25 -4.32 6.67 28.11
CA LEU A 25 -4.64 5.41 27.44
C LEU A 25 -4.55 4.21 28.38
N GLU A 26 -3.59 4.20 29.30
CA GLU A 26 -3.26 3.07 30.18
C GLU A 26 -4.47 2.51 30.97
N PRO A 27 -5.38 3.31 31.55
CA PRO A 27 -6.54 2.80 32.26
C PRO A 27 -7.56 2.05 31.38
N GLU A 28 -7.53 2.28 30.07
CA GLU A 28 -8.46 1.69 29.09
C GLU A 28 -7.87 0.43 28.43
N LEU A 29 -6.62 0.06 28.73
CA LEU A 29 -5.94 -1.11 28.20
C LEU A 29 -6.20 -2.35 29.07
N GLU A 30 -6.75 -3.40 28.46
CA GLU A 30 -6.99 -4.70 29.10
C GLU A 30 -5.90 -5.70 28.70
N ALA A 31 -5.23 -6.32 29.66
CA ALA A 31 -4.28 -7.39 29.39
C ALA A 31 -5.01 -8.66 28.90
N VAL A 32 -4.49 -9.29 27.84
CA VAL A 32 -5.04 -10.53 27.27
C VAL A 32 -3.92 -11.50 26.87
N LEU A 33 -4.16 -12.79 27.05
CA LEU A 33 -3.26 -13.85 26.58
C LEU A 33 -3.68 -14.29 25.17
N LEU A 34 -2.73 -14.25 24.23
CA LEU A 34 -2.90 -14.75 22.87
C LEU A 34 -2.45 -16.22 22.82
N THR A 35 -3.39 -17.10 22.47
CA THR A 35 -3.12 -18.55 22.37
C THR A 35 -2.86 -18.96 20.91
N PRO A 36 -1.97 -19.94 20.64
CA PRO A 36 -1.71 -20.39 19.28
C PRO A 36 -2.97 -20.83 18.54
N ASP A 37 -3.07 -20.45 17.27
CA ASP A 37 -4.17 -20.72 16.35
C ASP A 37 -5.54 -20.14 16.77
N GLN A 38 -5.56 -19.30 17.82
CA GLN A 38 -6.71 -18.46 18.15
C GLN A 38 -7.00 -17.50 17.01
N ARG A 39 -8.25 -17.48 16.56
CA ARG A 39 -8.73 -16.48 15.61
C ARG A 39 -9.21 -15.25 16.39
N LEU A 40 -8.58 -14.10 16.13
CA LEU A 40 -9.00 -12.83 16.70
C LEU A 40 -10.15 -12.23 15.89
N TYR A 41 -10.09 -12.34 14.57
CA TYR A 41 -11.11 -11.85 13.66
C TYR A 41 -11.24 -12.75 12.43
N LYS A 42 -12.44 -12.79 11.86
CA LYS A 42 -12.73 -13.27 10.52
C LYS A 42 -12.98 -12.07 9.59
N ALA A 43 -12.71 -12.24 8.29
CA ALA A 43 -13.12 -11.27 7.29
C ALA A 43 -14.64 -11.01 7.36
N GLY A 44 -15.02 -9.74 7.44
CA GLY A 44 -16.39 -9.26 7.60
C GLY A 44 -16.82 -9.00 9.05
N ASP A 45 -16.09 -9.49 10.05
CA ASP A 45 -16.44 -9.27 11.46
C ASP A 45 -16.40 -7.78 11.82
N ALA A 46 -17.30 -7.38 12.74
CA ALA A 46 -17.23 -6.07 13.38
C ALA A 46 -15.97 -5.98 14.25
N LEU A 47 -15.31 -4.83 14.22
CA LEU A 47 -14.11 -4.58 15.00
C LEU A 47 -14.50 -4.18 16.42
N ASP A 48 -14.43 -5.12 17.36
CA ASP A 48 -14.78 -4.90 18.77
C ASP A 48 -13.59 -4.34 19.59
N PHE A 49 -12.37 -4.72 19.22
CA PHE A 49 -11.13 -4.38 19.94
C PHE A 49 -9.94 -4.15 19.01
N LEU A 50 -9.07 -3.22 19.37
CA LEU A 50 -7.71 -3.18 18.83
C LEU A 50 -6.78 -3.96 19.76
N TYR A 51 -5.85 -4.73 19.20
CA TYR A 51 -4.88 -5.51 19.97
C TYR A 51 -3.47 -5.00 19.72
N PHE A 52 -2.72 -4.74 20.80
CA PHE A 52 -1.32 -4.37 20.83
C PHE A 52 -0.52 -5.55 21.39
N PRO A 53 0.03 -6.44 20.54
CA PRO A 53 0.87 -7.52 21.01
C PRO A 53 2.08 -6.97 21.75
N THR A 54 2.46 -7.61 22.85
CA THR A 54 3.71 -7.34 23.59
C THR A 54 4.69 -8.49 23.43
N ALA A 55 4.17 -9.70 23.16
CA ALA A 55 4.89 -10.87 22.69
C ALA A 55 3.99 -11.69 21.76
N GLY A 56 4.59 -12.55 20.94
CA GLY A 56 3.84 -13.38 19.98
C GLY A 56 3.64 -12.69 18.62
N ILE A 57 3.05 -13.42 17.68
CA ILE A 57 2.87 -12.98 16.29
C ILE A 57 1.42 -13.24 15.88
N CYS A 58 0.76 -12.22 15.37
CA CYS A 58 -0.54 -12.30 14.71
C CYS A 58 -0.36 -12.22 13.20
N SER A 59 -1.07 -13.07 12.48
CA SER A 59 -0.97 -13.21 11.03
C SER A 59 -2.27 -12.80 10.37
N LEU A 60 -2.18 -11.93 9.37
CA LEU A 60 -3.30 -11.51 8.53
C LEU A 60 -3.39 -12.49 7.36
N ILE A 61 -4.52 -13.18 7.26
CA ILE A 61 -4.71 -14.27 6.31
C ILE A 61 -5.90 -13.94 5.41
N TYR A 62 -5.69 -14.14 4.12
CA TYR A 62 -6.75 -14.13 3.14
C TYR A 62 -7.14 -15.57 2.83
N ALA A 63 -8.43 -15.87 2.90
CA ALA A 63 -8.98 -17.13 2.44
C ALA A 63 -9.56 -16.93 1.04
N ALA A 64 -8.99 -17.60 0.05
CA ALA A 64 -9.54 -17.65 -1.31
C ALA A 64 -10.80 -18.54 -1.35
N ASN A 65 -11.65 -18.31 -2.35
CA ASN A 65 -12.94 -18.99 -2.51
C ASN A 65 -12.81 -20.52 -2.72
N ASP A 66 -11.61 -21.00 -3.10
CA ASP A 66 -11.28 -22.41 -3.25
C ASP A 66 -10.78 -23.08 -1.94
N GLY A 67 -10.77 -22.32 -0.83
CA GLY A 67 -10.31 -22.77 0.48
C GLY A 67 -8.79 -22.62 0.70
N ALA A 68 -8.04 -22.13 -0.28
CA ALA A 68 -6.62 -21.82 -0.09
C ALA A 68 -6.45 -20.60 0.82
N THR A 69 -5.55 -20.70 1.80
CA THR A 69 -5.23 -19.59 2.70
C THR A 69 -3.87 -19.01 2.35
N LEU A 70 -3.79 -17.70 2.16
CA LEU A 70 -2.55 -16.98 1.94
C LEU A 70 -2.31 -16.00 3.09
N GLU A 71 -1.11 -16.03 3.65
CA GLU A 71 -0.71 -15.02 4.62
C GLU A 71 -0.22 -13.74 3.93
N LEU A 72 -0.82 -12.61 4.27
CA LEU A 72 -0.54 -11.32 3.65
C LEU A 72 0.53 -10.53 4.40
N ALA A 73 0.41 -10.49 5.74
CA ALA A 73 1.27 -9.72 6.62
C ALA A 73 1.30 -10.29 8.04
N VAL A 74 2.27 -9.82 8.82
CA VAL A 74 2.43 -10.16 10.24
C VAL A 74 2.51 -8.92 11.11
N THR A 75 1.93 -9.06 12.30
CA THR A 75 1.90 -8.05 13.34
C THR A 75 2.43 -8.64 14.64
N GLY A 76 3.49 -8.05 15.17
CA GLY A 76 4.12 -8.43 16.43
C GLY A 76 4.10 -7.29 17.44
N ASN A 77 5.13 -7.24 18.29
CA ASN A 77 5.24 -6.21 19.32
C ASN A 77 5.56 -4.80 18.79
N ASP A 78 5.81 -4.66 17.49
CA ASP A 78 6.05 -3.40 16.80
C ASP A 78 4.79 -2.81 16.14
N GLY A 79 3.62 -3.43 16.36
CA GLY A 79 2.41 -3.13 15.63
C GLY A 79 1.12 -3.20 16.43
N VAL A 80 0.01 -3.14 15.71
CA VAL A 80 -1.35 -3.25 16.24
C VAL A 80 -2.25 -3.98 15.25
N VAL A 81 -3.13 -4.85 15.76
CA VAL A 81 -4.19 -5.52 15.02
C VAL A 81 -5.46 -4.68 15.14
N GLY A 82 -6.16 -4.49 14.02
CA GLY A 82 -7.37 -3.65 13.94
C GLY A 82 -7.16 -2.30 13.27
N THR A 83 -6.15 -2.17 12.41
CA THR A 83 -5.87 -0.95 11.63
C THR A 83 -7.05 -0.43 10.77
N PRO A 84 -8.03 -1.25 10.32
CA PRO A 84 -9.20 -0.71 9.62
C PRO A 84 -10.00 0.34 10.42
N ALA A 85 -9.96 0.33 11.76
CA ALA A 85 -10.61 1.36 12.59
C ALA A 85 -10.14 2.79 12.26
N ILE A 86 -8.88 2.96 11.85
CA ILE A 86 -8.33 4.28 11.54
C ILE A 86 -8.77 4.78 10.17
N LEU A 87 -9.04 3.84 9.27
CA LEU A 87 -9.54 4.15 7.94
C LEU A 87 -11.06 4.42 7.94
N GLY A 88 -11.69 4.48 9.12
CA GLY A 88 -13.13 4.68 9.27
C GLY A 88 -13.96 3.42 8.97
N SER A 89 -13.33 2.26 8.78
CA SER A 89 -14.02 0.99 8.59
C SER A 89 -14.27 0.31 9.93
N GLY A 90 -15.53 0.01 10.22
CA GLY A 90 -15.92 -0.80 11.39
C GLY A 90 -15.73 -2.30 11.21
N ASN A 91 -15.28 -2.76 10.03
CA ASN A 91 -15.20 -4.19 9.71
C ASN A 91 -13.79 -4.61 9.29
N MET A 92 -13.45 -5.86 9.62
CA MET A 92 -12.20 -6.50 9.23
C MET A 92 -12.24 -6.98 7.78
N THR A 93 -11.16 -6.73 7.04
CA THR A 93 -11.04 -7.11 5.62
C THR A 93 -10.41 -8.48 5.40
N HIS A 94 -9.86 -9.09 6.46
CA HIS A 94 -9.07 -10.31 6.45
C HIS A 94 -9.25 -11.09 7.75
N ASP A 95 -8.94 -12.39 7.73
CA ASP A 95 -8.84 -13.18 8.95
C ASP A 95 -7.57 -12.80 9.72
N VAL A 96 -7.63 -12.81 11.05
CA VAL A 96 -6.46 -12.63 11.91
C VAL A 96 -6.30 -13.83 12.82
N LEU A 97 -5.19 -14.54 12.69
CA LEU A 97 -4.86 -15.73 13.48
C LEU A 97 -3.58 -15.51 14.29
N VAL A 98 -3.60 -15.88 15.55
CA VAL A 98 -2.42 -15.91 16.41
C VAL A 98 -1.54 -17.09 15.99
N ARG A 99 -0.30 -16.84 15.58
CA ARG A 99 0.64 -17.90 15.17
C ARG A 99 1.62 -18.28 16.26
N GLY A 100 2.11 -17.27 16.99
CA GLY A 100 2.98 -17.43 18.15
C GLY A 100 2.24 -17.03 19.41
N ALA A 101 2.24 -17.89 20.43
CA ALA A 101 1.68 -17.55 21.74
C ALA A 101 2.37 -16.32 22.31
N GLY A 102 1.63 -15.50 23.05
CA GLY A 102 2.21 -14.34 23.69
C GLY A 102 1.17 -13.52 24.43
N ASN A 103 1.60 -12.38 24.95
CA ASN A 103 0.72 -11.46 25.66
C ASN A 103 0.40 -10.28 24.74
N ALA A 104 -0.76 -9.68 24.96
CA ALA A 104 -1.16 -8.44 24.30
C ALA A 104 -1.94 -7.57 25.28
N TYR A 105 -2.11 -6.31 24.91
CA TYR A 105 -3.11 -5.44 25.51
C TYR A 105 -4.16 -5.13 24.46
N ARG A 106 -5.44 -5.12 24.84
CA ARG A 106 -6.54 -4.73 23.96
C ARG A 106 -7.25 -3.50 24.48
N ILE A 107 -7.82 -2.73 23.57
CA ILE A 107 -8.69 -1.58 23.88
C ILE A 107 -9.97 -1.73 23.08
N ARG A 108 -11.10 -1.37 23.68
CA ARG A 108 -12.39 -1.38 22.98
C ARG A 108 -12.37 -0.44 21.78
N SER A 109 -13.01 -0.84 20.68
CA SER A 109 -12.98 -0.09 19.43
C SER A 109 -13.59 1.30 19.55
N ASP A 110 -14.67 1.49 20.29
CA ASP A 110 -15.28 2.81 20.52
C ASP A 110 -14.33 3.77 21.26
N VAL A 111 -13.57 3.25 22.23
CA VAL A 111 -12.55 4.01 22.96
C VAL A 111 -11.35 4.31 22.06
N ALA A 112 -10.90 3.32 21.28
CA ALA A 112 -9.84 3.50 20.31
C ALA A 112 -10.20 4.56 19.26
N HIS A 113 -11.41 4.50 18.69
CA HIS A 113 -11.91 5.51 17.76
C HIS A 113 -11.93 6.91 18.38
N TRP A 114 -12.29 7.02 19.67
CA TRP A 114 -12.21 8.29 20.38
C TRP A 114 -10.76 8.81 20.42
N PHE A 115 -9.79 8.01 20.88
CA PHE A 115 -8.39 8.44 20.93
C PHE A 115 -7.81 8.76 19.54
N LEU A 116 -8.13 7.93 18.55
CA LEU A 116 -7.65 8.09 17.17
C LEU A 116 -8.31 9.28 16.46
N GLY A 117 -9.55 9.62 16.79
CA GLY A 117 -10.30 10.73 16.18
C GLY A 117 -9.90 12.11 16.72
N HIS A 118 -9.32 12.20 17.92
CA HIS A 118 -8.89 13.47 18.53
C HIS A 118 -7.45 13.87 18.16
N GLY A 119 -6.82 13.11 17.26
CA GLY A 119 -5.43 13.32 16.86
C GLY A 119 -4.41 12.93 17.93
N GLY A 120 -3.14 13.25 17.69
CA GLY A 120 -2.05 12.98 18.62
C GLY A 120 -1.07 11.90 18.13
N GLU A 121 -0.17 11.47 19.02
CA GLU A 121 0.93 10.60 18.64
C GLU A 121 0.46 9.16 18.40
N LEU A 122 -0.57 8.67 19.12
CA LEU A 122 -1.14 7.35 18.88
C LEU A 122 -1.71 7.26 17.46
N GLN A 123 -2.50 8.25 17.04
CA GLN A 123 -3.07 8.29 15.69
C GLN A 123 -1.95 8.28 14.64
N ARG A 124 -0.95 9.16 14.78
CA ARG A 124 0.21 9.23 13.88
C ARG A 124 0.94 7.89 13.79
N LEU A 125 1.25 7.26 14.92
CA LEU A 125 1.97 6.00 14.98
C LEU A 125 1.19 4.86 14.33
N VAL A 126 -0.11 4.76 14.56
CA VAL A 126 -0.89 3.69 13.96
C VAL A 126 -1.15 3.94 12.46
N ILE A 127 -1.27 5.19 12.00
CA ILE A 127 -1.30 5.52 10.56
C ILE A 127 0.00 5.06 9.89
N LEU A 128 1.15 5.42 10.45
CA LEU A 128 2.45 5.01 9.91
C LEU A 128 2.62 3.49 9.95
N TYR A 129 2.14 2.83 11.01
CA TYR A 129 2.12 1.37 11.06
C TYR A 129 1.22 0.76 9.97
N THR A 130 0.08 1.39 9.66
CA THR A 130 -0.83 0.96 8.58
C THR A 130 -0.12 1.02 7.22
N GLN A 131 0.72 2.03 6.98
CA GLN A 131 1.56 2.11 5.78
C GLN A 131 2.60 0.98 5.72
N ILE A 132 3.23 0.62 6.84
CA ILE A 132 4.12 -0.56 6.91
C ILE A 132 3.34 -1.83 6.56
N LEU A 133 2.14 -1.98 7.10
CA LEU A 133 1.28 -3.13 6.83
C LEU A 133 0.91 -3.22 5.35
N MET A 134 0.50 -2.12 4.72
CA MET A 134 0.24 -2.05 3.27
C MET A 134 1.49 -2.40 2.45
N THR A 135 2.66 -1.91 2.87
CA THR A 135 3.94 -2.23 2.23
C THR A 135 4.25 -3.73 2.33
N GLN A 136 4.04 -4.35 3.50
CA GLN A 136 4.21 -5.79 3.67
C GLN A 136 3.28 -6.58 2.74
N ILE A 137 2.00 -6.21 2.67
CA ILE A 137 1.00 -6.87 1.82
C ILE A 137 1.42 -6.78 0.34
N GLY A 138 1.75 -5.57 -0.14
CA GLY A 138 2.22 -5.36 -1.51
C GLY A 138 3.51 -6.11 -1.84
N GLN A 139 4.48 -6.11 -0.92
CA GLN A 139 5.75 -6.82 -1.09
C GLN A 139 5.58 -8.34 -1.07
N THR A 140 4.66 -8.89 -0.27
CA THR A 140 4.40 -10.34 -0.24
C THR A 140 3.87 -10.83 -1.59
N ALA A 141 2.98 -10.07 -2.25
CA ALA A 141 2.49 -10.41 -3.59
C ALA A 141 3.60 -10.44 -4.65
N VAL A 142 4.55 -9.49 -4.59
CA VAL A 142 5.73 -9.47 -5.49
C VAL A 142 6.71 -10.58 -5.14
N CYS A 143 6.96 -10.78 -3.84
CA CYS A 143 7.96 -11.71 -3.33
C CYS A 143 7.65 -13.16 -3.73
N ASN A 144 6.40 -13.58 -3.58
CA ASN A 144 5.96 -14.94 -3.86
C ASN A 144 6.11 -15.33 -5.35
N ARG A 145 6.14 -14.34 -6.27
CA ARG A 145 6.21 -14.59 -7.72
C ARG A 145 7.62 -14.47 -8.32
N HIS A 146 8.52 -13.73 -7.67
CA HIS A 146 9.81 -13.35 -8.28
C HIS A 146 11.06 -13.87 -7.56
N HIS A 147 10.93 -14.39 -6.32
CA HIS A 147 12.07 -14.87 -5.55
C HIS A 147 12.01 -16.38 -5.33
N SER A 148 13.16 -17.02 -5.14
CA SER A 148 13.21 -18.45 -4.84
C SER A 148 12.62 -18.75 -3.45
N VAL A 149 12.13 -19.97 -3.24
CA VAL A 149 11.57 -20.38 -1.93
C VAL A 149 12.61 -20.27 -0.81
N GLU A 150 13.90 -20.49 -1.10
CA GLU A 150 14.99 -20.24 -0.15
C GLU A 150 15.06 -18.76 0.27
N GLN A 151 15.03 -17.83 -0.70
CA GLN A 151 15.06 -16.40 -0.43
C GLN A 151 13.82 -15.92 0.34
N GLN A 152 12.65 -16.44 -0.03
CA GLN A 152 11.37 -16.15 0.63
C GLN A 152 11.39 -16.67 2.08
N LEU A 153 11.91 -17.88 2.31
CA LEU A 153 12.07 -18.47 3.63
C LEU A 153 13.02 -17.64 4.51
N CYS A 154 14.18 -17.24 3.98
CA CYS A 154 15.12 -16.36 4.69
C CYS A 154 14.46 -15.03 5.10
N ARG A 155 13.79 -14.34 4.17
CA ARG A 155 13.01 -13.12 4.48
C ARG A 155 12.02 -13.37 5.60
N ARG A 156 11.26 -14.47 5.51
CA ARG A 156 10.18 -14.77 6.44
C ARG A 156 10.71 -15.03 7.85
N LEU A 157 11.78 -15.79 7.97
CA LEU A 157 12.45 -16.05 9.24
C LEU A 157 12.97 -14.76 9.87
N LEU A 158 13.58 -13.87 9.08
CA LEU A 158 14.08 -12.58 9.56
C LEU A 158 12.94 -11.65 10.03
N LEU A 159 11.81 -11.60 9.31
CA LEU A 159 10.66 -10.79 9.72
C LEU A 159 10.04 -11.29 11.03
N CYS A 160 9.96 -12.61 11.23
CA CYS A 160 9.47 -13.16 12.49
C CYS A 160 10.46 -12.94 13.64
N LEU A 161 11.77 -13.03 13.38
CA LEU A 161 12.81 -12.71 14.37
C LEU A 161 12.74 -11.27 14.85
N ASP A 162 12.49 -10.33 13.95
CA ASP A 162 12.39 -8.91 14.31
C ASP A 162 11.22 -8.61 15.26
N GLN A 163 10.25 -9.51 15.34
CA GLN A 163 9.05 -9.42 16.18
C GLN A 163 9.14 -10.25 17.47
N LEU A 164 10.21 -11.05 17.64
CA LEU A 164 10.39 -11.95 18.78
C LEU A 164 11.66 -11.61 19.56
N PRO A 165 11.65 -11.73 20.90
CA PRO A 165 12.82 -11.43 21.72
C PRO A 165 13.93 -12.49 21.66
N GLY A 166 13.84 -13.52 20.81
CA GLY A 166 14.78 -14.65 20.76
C GLY A 166 15.01 -15.21 19.37
N ALA A 167 16.02 -16.09 19.25
CA ALA A 167 16.47 -16.66 17.97
C ALA A 167 15.72 -17.94 17.52
N GLN A 168 14.66 -18.34 18.23
CA GLN A 168 13.92 -19.58 17.98
C GLN A 168 12.47 -19.29 17.56
N LEU A 169 12.01 -20.03 16.55
CA LEU A 169 10.66 -20.01 16.01
C LEU A 169 10.02 -21.39 16.16
N ASP A 170 8.86 -21.44 16.80
CA ASP A 170 8.07 -22.66 16.93
C ASP A 170 7.11 -22.79 15.72
N ALA A 171 7.61 -23.38 14.63
CA ALA A 171 6.89 -23.54 13.36
C ALA A 171 7.17 -24.89 12.68
N THR A 172 6.10 -25.56 12.22
CA THR A 172 6.21 -26.78 11.40
C THR A 172 6.48 -26.42 9.94
N GLN A 173 7.06 -27.35 9.17
CA GLN A 173 7.22 -27.17 7.71
C GLN A 173 5.89 -26.98 6.99
N ALA A 174 4.81 -27.62 7.47
CA ALA A 174 3.47 -27.42 6.94
C ALA A 174 3.00 -25.97 7.17
N ARG A 175 3.16 -25.46 8.39
CA ARG A 175 2.85 -24.05 8.68
C ARG A 175 3.64 -23.10 7.79
N ILE A 176 4.95 -23.32 7.62
CA ILE A 176 5.78 -22.47 6.76
C ILE A 176 5.39 -22.58 5.27
N ALA A 177 4.94 -23.75 4.84
CA ALA A 177 4.42 -23.95 3.49
C ALA A 177 3.17 -23.09 3.24
N ASP A 178 2.24 -23.07 4.21
CA ASP A 178 1.07 -22.19 4.17
C ASP A 178 1.48 -20.71 4.20
N LEU A 179 2.48 -20.35 5.00
CA LEU A 179 3.01 -18.97 5.07
C LEU A 179 3.59 -18.48 3.74
N LEU A 180 4.25 -19.37 2.99
CA LEU A 180 4.90 -19.04 1.72
C LEU A 180 3.98 -19.30 0.52
N GLY A 181 2.81 -19.91 0.71
CA GLY A 181 1.91 -20.31 -0.37
C GLY A 181 2.52 -21.38 -1.29
N VAL A 182 3.36 -22.28 -0.75
CA VAL A 182 4.05 -23.34 -1.51
C VAL A 182 3.78 -24.72 -0.91
N ARG A 183 4.15 -25.79 -1.62
CA ARG A 183 4.01 -27.16 -1.09
C ARG A 183 5.03 -27.44 0.01
N ARG A 184 4.63 -28.18 1.05
CA ARG A 184 5.48 -28.61 2.18
C ARG A 184 6.84 -29.20 1.75
N GLY A 185 6.85 -30.02 0.69
CA GLY A 185 8.07 -30.64 0.18
C GLY A 185 9.12 -29.62 -0.26
N VAL A 186 8.69 -28.50 -0.86
CA VAL A 186 9.58 -27.44 -1.34
C VAL A 186 10.19 -26.66 -0.17
N VAL A 187 9.41 -26.45 0.91
CA VAL A 187 9.92 -25.87 2.15
C VAL A 187 10.94 -26.79 2.83
N ALA A 188 10.70 -28.10 2.82
CA ALA A 188 11.63 -29.06 3.40
C ALA A 188 13.00 -29.04 2.69
N GLU A 189 13.00 -28.94 1.36
CA GLU A 189 14.22 -28.80 0.56
C GLU A 189 14.95 -27.49 0.88
N ALA A 190 14.22 -26.36 0.89
CA ALA A 190 14.80 -25.05 1.20
C ALA A 190 15.38 -24.99 2.63
N ALA A 191 14.63 -25.48 3.62
CA ALA A 191 15.11 -25.56 5.01
C ALA A 191 16.33 -26.49 5.13
N GLY A 192 16.37 -27.60 4.39
CA GLY A 192 17.52 -28.50 4.34
C GLY A 192 18.78 -27.83 3.77
N LYS A 193 18.64 -27.00 2.73
CA LYS A 193 19.74 -26.18 2.18
C LYS A 193 20.28 -25.17 3.21
N LEU A 194 19.40 -24.46 3.90
CA LEU A 194 19.78 -23.51 4.94
C LEU A 194 20.45 -24.19 6.14
N GLN A 195 19.97 -25.37 6.54
CA GLN A 195 20.57 -26.16 7.62
C GLN A 195 21.95 -26.72 7.23
N SER A 196 22.11 -27.20 6.00
CA SER A 196 23.40 -27.68 5.47
C SER A 196 24.43 -26.55 5.36
N ALA A 197 23.97 -25.32 5.11
CA ALA A 197 24.79 -24.11 5.13
C ALA A 197 25.10 -23.59 6.54
N GLY A 198 24.64 -24.26 7.61
CA GLY A 198 24.88 -23.87 9.00
C GLY A 198 24.11 -22.63 9.46
N LEU A 199 23.12 -22.17 8.70
CA LEU A 199 22.38 -20.93 9.00
C LEU A 199 21.27 -21.13 10.03
N ILE A 200 20.67 -22.32 10.04
CA ILE A 200 19.59 -22.70 10.95
C ILE A 200 19.78 -24.13 11.45
N THR A 201 19.16 -24.46 12.59
CA THR A 201 18.85 -25.85 12.95
C THR A 201 17.35 -26.05 12.93
N TYR A 202 16.91 -27.17 12.38
CA TYR A 202 15.51 -27.57 12.41
C TYR A 202 15.34 -28.90 13.12
N SER A 203 14.57 -28.92 14.21
CA SER A 203 14.22 -30.17 14.89
C SER A 203 12.83 -30.08 15.51
N ARG A 204 12.00 -31.11 15.28
CA ARG A 204 10.68 -31.30 15.92
C ARG A 204 9.78 -30.05 15.90
N GLY A 205 9.72 -29.33 14.77
CA GLY A 205 8.88 -28.12 14.63
C GLY A 205 9.47 -26.86 15.27
N LYS A 206 10.76 -26.86 15.62
CA LYS A 206 11.51 -25.71 16.11
C LYS A 206 12.61 -25.35 15.13
N ILE A 207 12.65 -24.10 14.69
CA ILE A 207 13.73 -23.51 13.90
C ILE A 207 14.53 -22.61 14.83
N THR A 208 15.80 -22.91 15.05
CA THR A 208 16.73 -22.02 15.75
C THR A 208 17.69 -21.42 14.74
N ILE A 209 17.80 -20.10 14.75
CA ILE A 209 18.63 -19.35 13.82
C ILE A 209 20.05 -19.30 14.41
N LEU A 210 21.02 -19.81 13.66
CA LEU A 210 22.42 -19.83 14.07
C LEU A 210 23.20 -18.62 13.54
N ASP A 211 22.94 -18.23 12.29
CA ASP A 211 23.61 -17.12 11.62
C ASP A 211 22.60 -16.17 10.96
N ARG A 212 22.28 -15.08 11.67
CA ARG A 212 21.38 -14.04 11.18
C ARG A 212 21.99 -13.27 9.99
N ALA A 213 23.31 -13.08 9.95
CA ALA A 213 23.97 -12.34 8.88
C ALA A 213 23.97 -13.15 7.57
N GLY A 214 24.24 -14.46 7.66
CA GLY A 214 24.13 -15.37 6.52
C GLY A 214 22.70 -15.50 5.99
N LEU A 215 21.68 -15.49 6.85
CA LEU A 215 20.28 -15.41 6.40
C LEU A 215 19.97 -14.09 5.69
N LEU A 216 20.48 -12.96 6.20
CA LEU A 216 20.29 -11.65 5.58
C LEU A 216 20.90 -11.59 4.17
N ALA A 217 22.10 -12.14 3.99
CA ALA A 217 22.78 -12.21 2.69
C ALA A 217 22.02 -13.04 1.64
N ARG A 218 21.19 -14.00 2.09
CA ARG A 218 20.38 -14.87 1.22
C ARG A 218 18.92 -14.46 1.14
N ALA A 219 18.48 -13.48 1.91
CA ALA A 219 17.11 -12.99 1.87
C ALA A 219 16.87 -12.15 0.61
N CYS A 220 15.64 -12.16 0.10
CA CYS A 220 15.27 -11.26 -1.00
C CYS A 220 15.27 -9.79 -0.56
N GLY A 221 15.44 -8.87 -1.51
CA GLY A 221 15.40 -7.42 -1.27
C GLY A 221 14.11 -6.91 -0.61
N CYS A 222 13.01 -7.64 -0.72
CA CYS A 222 11.75 -7.31 -0.02
C CYS A 222 11.90 -7.25 1.50
N TYR A 223 12.86 -7.98 2.10
CA TYR A 223 13.14 -7.86 3.54
C TYR A 223 13.67 -6.45 3.86
N ALA A 224 14.66 -5.97 3.11
CA ALA A 224 15.25 -4.65 3.34
C ALA A 224 14.23 -3.52 3.13
N ALA A 225 13.33 -3.66 2.14
CA ALA A 225 12.25 -2.69 1.91
C ALA A 225 11.29 -2.57 3.11
N ILE A 226 10.86 -3.70 3.68
CA ILE A 226 9.97 -3.71 4.87
C ILE A 226 10.73 -3.22 6.11
N LYS A 227 11.97 -3.66 6.28
CA LYS A 227 12.81 -3.30 7.42
C LYS A 227 13.12 -1.80 7.46
N GLY A 228 13.44 -1.21 6.30
CA GLY A 228 13.70 0.22 6.18
C GLY A 228 12.52 1.07 6.62
N GLU A 229 11.29 0.68 6.25
CA GLU A 229 10.08 1.42 6.65
C GLU A 229 9.76 1.25 8.15
N SER A 230 9.92 0.02 8.68
CA SER A 230 9.78 -0.23 10.12
C SER A 230 10.80 0.56 10.93
N ASP A 231 12.07 0.54 10.53
CA ASP A 231 13.12 1.30 11.19
C ASP A 231 12.86 2.81 11.08
N ARG A 232 12.39 3.33 9.94
CA ARG A 232 12.00 4.74 9.79
C ARG A 232 10.93 5.16 10.80
N LEU A 233 9.91 4.33 11.02
CA LEU A 233 8.89 4.57 12.05
C LEU A 233 9.51 4.58 13.45
N LEU A 234 10.36 3.59 13.74
CA LEU A 234 10.98 3.40 15.05
C LEU A 234 12.00 4.49 15.40
N HIS A 235 12.63 5.12 14.41
CA HIS A 235 13.56 6.23 14.61
C HIS A 235 12.90 7.61 14.45
N SER A 236 11.60 7.67 14.11
CA SER A 236 10.88 8.96 14.06
C SER A 236 10.74 9.57 15.45
N THR A 237 11.06 10.87 15.54
CA THR A 237 10.92 11.69 16.76
C THR A 237 9.44 12.01 16.98
N PRO A 238 8.92 11.91 18.21
CA PRO A 238 7.54 12.32 18.50
C PRO A 238 7.36 13.79 18.14
N LYS A 239 6.32 14.14 17.38
CA LYS A 239 5.91 15.54 17.26
C LYS A 239 5.06 15.85 18.49
N VAL A 240 5.44 16.88 19.25
CA VAL A 240 4.63 17.34 20.39
C VAL A 240 3.38 18.02 19.84
N LEU A 241 2.33 17.22 19.65
CA LEU A 241 0.98 17.67 19.38
C LEU A 241 0.07 16.90 20.33
N SER A 242 -0.23 17.50 21.48
CA SER A 242 -1.22 16.94 22.40
C SER A 242 -1.98 18.08 23.05
N PRO A 243 -3.18 18.41 22.54
CA PRO A 243 -4.11 19.24 23.29
C PRO A 243 -4.61 18.47 24.54
N PRO A 244 -4.99 19.18 25.62
CA PRO A 244 -5.49 18.59 26.84
C PRO A 244 -6.96 18.14 26.69
N TRP A 245 -7.20 17.00 26.05
CA TRP A 245 -8.53 16.38 26.01
C TRP A 245 -8.74 15.47 27.24
N VAL A 246 -9.90 15.61 27.88
CA VAL A 246 -10.40 14.75 28.97
C VAL A 246 -11.68 14.08 28.49
N ARG A 247 -11.72 12.74 28.47
CA ARG A 247 -12.95 11.98 28.22
C ARG A 247 -13.87 12.14 29.45
N PRO A 248 -15.06 12.73 29.33
CA PRO A 248 -15.94 12.93 30.48
C PRO A 248 -16.44 11.59 31.02
N GLN A 249 -16.22 11.32 32.32
CA GLN A 249 -16.82 10.17 33.00
C GLN A 249 -18.23 10.51 33.54
N PRO A 250 -19.27 9.67 33.36
CA PRO A 250 -20.68 10.05 33.60
C PRO A 250 -21.16 10.12 35.07
N THR A 251 -20.35 10.53 36.05
CA THR A 251 -20.69 10.33 37.49
C THR A 251 -20.62 11.55 38.42
N SER A 252 -20.70 12.80 37.96
CA SER A 252 -20.56 13.97 38.86
C SER A 252 -21.60 15.11 38.80
N LEU A 253 -22.77 14.95 38.17
CA LEU A 253 -23.83 15.99 38.13
C LEU A 253 -24.98 15.81 39.15
N ARG A 254 -25.09 14.66 39.83
CA ARG A 254 -26.21 14.38 40.75
C ARG A 254 -25.98 14.89 42.18
N ALA A 255 -24.72 15.10 42.59
CA ALA A 255 -24.36 15.48 43.96
C ALA A 255 -24.42 17.00 44.25
N ARG A 256 -24.70 17.84 43.24
CA ARG A 256 -24.74 19.31 43.38
C ARG A 256 -26.14 19.90 43.48
N ALA A 257 -27.20 19.14 43.17
CA ALA A 257 -28.58 19.63 43.17
C ALA A 257 -29.25 19.61 44.56
N GLU A 258 -28.77 18.82 45.51
CA GLU A 258 -29.46 18.58 46.80
C GLU A 258 -29.12 19.59 47.92
N LYS A 259 -28.25 20.57 47.67
CA LYS A 259 -27.75 21.49 48.72
C LYS A 259 -28.33 22.91 48.70
N GLN A 260 -29.30 23.20 47.82
CA GLN A 260 -29.74 24.58 47.57
C GLN A 260 -31.22 24.87 47.86
N HIS A 261 -31.93 23.98 48.58
CA HIS A 261 -33.38 24.10 48.80
C HIS A 261 -33.81 24.37 50.26
N ASN A 262 -32.94 24.89 51.13
CA ASN A 262 -33.31 25.25 52.49
C ASN A 262 -32.75 26.63 52.88
N ARG A 263 -33.49 27.68 52.52
CA ARG A 263 -33.44 29.07 53.04
C ARG A 263 -34.43 29.86 52.17
N ILE A 264 -35.66 30.13 52.61
CA ILE A 264 -36.09 31.43 53.17
C ILE A 264 -37.62 31.39 53.37
N GLN A 265 -38.11 31.92 54.51
CA GLN A 265 -39.38 32.66 54.77
C GLN A 265 -39.49 32.85 56.30
N GLY A 266 -39.80 33.97 56.96
CA GLY A 266 -40.29 35.32 56.60
C GLY A 266 -41.46 35.69 57.55
N ASN A 267 -41.44 36.85 58.25
CA ASN A 267 -42.65 37.58 58.72
C ASN A 267 -42.36 38.82 59.60
N HIS A 268 -43.13 39.92 59.42
CA HIS A 268 -43.75 40.74 60.49
C HIS A 268 -44.76 41.78 59.92
N ALA A 269 -45.67 42.27 60.77
CA ALA A 269 -46.99 42.88 60.46
C ALA A 269 -47.18 44.36 60.92
N HIS A 270 -48.23 45.00 60.35
CA HIS A 270 -48.77 46.38 60.45
C HIS A 270 -49.23 46.85 61.87
N SER A 271 -49.77 48.05 62.19
CA SER A 271 -50.46 49.17 61.49
C SER A 271 -50.61 50.42 62.45
N PRO A 272 -51.20 51.58 62.04
CA PRO A 272 -50.98 52.95 62.57
C PRO A 272 -52.26 53.75 63.03
N VAL A 273 -52.15 55.10 63.10
CA VAL A 273 -53.14 56.20 62.83
C VAL A 273 -53.61 57.07 64.03
N ASN A 274 -53.39 58.41 63.98
CA ASN A 274 -54.43 59.45 63.71
C ASN A 274 -53.94 60.90 64.00
N ARG A 275 -53.86 61.77 62.98
CA ARG A 275 -53.71 63.24 63.13
C ARG A 275 -54.48 64.02 62.04
N GLU A 276 -55.64 63.47 61.65
CA GLU A 276 -56.53 63.71 60.48
C GLU A 276 -56.86 65.13 59.99
N ARG A 277 -56.35 66.22 60.60
CA ARG A 277 -56.81 67.57 60.23
C ARG A 277 -55.73 68.61 59.95
N LEU A 278 -54.55 68.50 60.55
CA LEU A 278 -53.31 69.05 59.97
C LEU A 278 -52.85 68.19 58.80
N VAL A 279 -53.24 66.92 58.88
CA VAL A 279 -53.08 65.88 57.90
C VAL A 279 -53.78 66.23 56.59
N HIS A 280 -54.88 66.96 56.47
CA HIS A 280 -55.49 67.17 55.14
C HIS A 280 -54.75 68.15 54.21
N GLU A 281 -54.26 69.28 54.71
CA GLU A 281 -53.49 70.25 53.89
C GLU A 281 -52.02 69.84 53.74
N LEU A 282 -51.43 69.22 54.77
CA LEU A 282 -50.20 68.46 54.59
C LEU A 282 -50.45 67.30 53.64
N GLU A 283 -51.57 66.55 53.70
CA GLU A 283 -51.90 65.43 52.79
C GLU A 283 -51.95 65.92 51.37
N VAL A 284 -52.52 67.07 51.04
CA VAL A 284 -52.55 67.49 49.62
C VAL A 284 -51.14 67.78 49.10
N HIS A 285 -50.31 68.53 49.85
CA HIS A 285 -48.91 68.78 49.44
C HIS A 285 -47.99 67.59 49.63
N GLN A 286 -48.28 66.73 50.59
CA GLN A 286 -47.59 65.48 50.87
C GLN A 286 -47.99 64.45 49.83
N ILE A 287 -49.22 64.39 49.35
CA ILE A 287 -49.66 63.58 48.21
C ILE A 287 -48.99 64.11 46.95
N GLU A 288 -48.85 65.42 46.76
CA GLU A 288 -48.18 65.99 45.59
C GLU A 288 -46.65 65.74 45.62
N LEU A 289 -46.00 65.87 46.79
CA LEU A 289 -44.60 65.50 47.03
C LEU A 289 -44.38 63.98 47.02
N GLU A 290 -45.33 63.20 47.51
CA GLU A 290 -45.32 61.74 47.47
C GLU A 290 -45.50 61.28 46.03
N MET A 291 -46.38 61.90 45.24
CA MET A 291 -46.51 61.64 43.81
C MET A 291 -45.25 62.04 43.03
N GLN A 292 -44.59 63.14 43.36
CA GLN A 292 -43.32 63.54 42.75
C GLN A 292 -42.14 62.66 43.21
N ASN A 293 -42.08 62.30 44.48
CA ASN A 293 -41.08 61.37 45.02
C ASN A 293 -41.32 59.94 44.53
N GLU A 294 -42.57 59.54 44.32
CA GLU A 294 -42.97 58.25 43.75
C GLU A 294 -42.69 58.25 42.25
N ALA A 295 -42.96 59.33 41.52
CA ALA A 295 -42.55 59.48 40.12
C ALA A 295 -41.02 59.50 39.96
N LEU A 296 -40.29 60.16 40.86
CA LEU A 296 -38.82 60.17 40.88
C LEU A 296 -38.25 58.82 41.31
N ALA A 297 -38.84 58.17 42.31
CA ALA A 297 -38.47 56.81 42.73
C ALA A 297 -38.75 55.81 41.61
N ASN A 298 -39.87 55.94 40.89
CA ASN A 298 -40.19 55.13 39.71
C ASN A 298 -39.22 55.42 38.57
N ALA A 299 -38.87 56.68 38.29
CA ALA A 299 -37.89 57.04 37.26
C ALA A 299 -36.47 56.57 37.61
N CYS A 300 -36.05 56.69 38.87
CA CYS A 300 -34.80 56.13 39.37
C CYS A 300 -34.81 54.60 39.30
N ALA A 301 -35.90 53.95 39.70
CA ALA A 301 -36.05 52.49 39.61
C ALA A 301 -36.07 52.01 38.15
N GLU A 302 -36.71 52.74 37.23
CA GLU A 302 -36.70 52.45 35.79
C GLU A 302 -35.30 52.65 35.18
N ALA A 303 -34.60 53.72 35.56
CA ALA A 303 -33.23 53.99 35.12
C ALA A 303 -32.25 52.95 35.66
N GLU A 304 -32.38 52.56 36.93
CA GLU A 304 -31.57 51.53 37.57
C GLU A 304 -31.90 50.15 36.99
N ALA A 305 -33.18 49.84 36.72
CA ALA A 305 -33.57 48.63 36.01
C ALA A 305 -33.13 48.61 34.55
N ALA A 306 -33.06 49.76 33.87
CA ALA A 306 -32.52 49.86 32.52
C ALA A 306 -30.99 49.70 32.51
N HIS A 307 -30.29 50.32 33.46
CA HIS A 307 -28.85 50.18 33.65
C HIS A 307 -28.48 48.74 34.00
N GLN A 308 -29.20 48.11 34.92
CA GLN A 308 -29.02 46.71 35.29
C GLN A 308 -29.26 45.79 34.09
N ARG A 309 -30.33 46.02 33.31
CA ARG A 309 -30.59 45.25 32.08
C ARG A 309 -29.47 45.41 31.06
N ALA A 310 -28.93 46.61 30.86
CA ALA A 310 -27.82 46.85 29.94
C ALA A 310 -26.52 46.19 30.42
N ALA A 311 -26.23 46.28 31.72
CA ALA A 311 -25.09 45.62 32.35
C ALA A 311 -25.21 44.09 32.24
N ASP A 312 -26.39 43.53 32.48
CA ASP A 312 -26.66 42.10 32.34
C ASP A 312 -26.47 41.64 30.89
N ILE A 313 -27.01 42.38 29.90
CA ILE A 313 -26.83 42.04 28.48
C ILE A 313 -25.35 42.07 28.09
N TYR A 314 -24.61 43.09 28.53
CA TYR A 314 -23.17 43.19 28.27
C TYR A 314 -22.39 42.04 28.94
N ASP A 315 -22.67 41.78 30.22
CA ASP A 315 -21.95 40.82 31.05
C ASP A 315 -22.21 39.38 30.66
N PHE A 316 -23.46 39.03 30.35
CA PHE A 316 -23.87 37.68 29.97
C PHE A 316 -23.91 37.47 28.46
N ALA A 317 -23.44 38.43 27.66
CA ALA A 317 -23.24 38.21 26.23
C ALA A 317 -22.29 37.01 26.01
N PRO A 318 -22.61 36.07 25.11
CA PRO A 318 -21.81 34.87 24.87
C PRO A 318 -20.54 35.14 24.03
N VAL A 319 -20.22 36.40 23.76
CA VAL A 319 -19.07 36.84 22.97
C VAL A 319 -18.24 37.81 23.80
N ALA A 320 -16.92 37.75 23.66
CA ALA A 320 -16.01 38.61 24.42
C ALA A 320 -16.07 40.05 23.89
N TYR A 321 -16.50 40.96 24.75
CA TYR A 321 -16.42 42.40 24.50
C TYR A 321 -15.26 42.98 25.31
N VAL A 322 -14.34 43.68 24.64
CA VAL A 322 -13.16 44.28 25.24
C VAL A 322 -13.00 45.70 24.70
N THR A 323 -12.85 46.69 25.58
CA THR A 323 -12.48 48.05 25.17
C THR A 323 -11.07 48.33 25.63
N ILE A 324 -10.21 48.82 24.73
CA ILE A 324 -8.80 49.14 25.01
C ILE A 324 -8.45 50.55 24.55
N ASP A 325 -7.42 51.13 25.15
CA ASP A 325 -6.83 52.39 24.68
C ASP A 325 -5.77 52.18 23.58
N ALA A 326 -5.21 53.28 23.06
CA ALA A 326 -4.12 53.27 22.07
C ALA A 326 -2.84 52.56 22.54
N LEU A 327 -2.66 52.38 23.85
CA LEU A 327 -1.54 51.66 24.46
C LEU A 327 -1.89 50.20 24.78
N SER A 328 -3.05 49.72 24.32
CA SER A 328 -3.65 48.41 24.56
C SER A 328 -4.00 48.10 26.01
N ALA A 329 -4.10 49.10 26.89
CA ALA A 329 -4.61 48.91 28.24
C ALA A 329 -6.10 48.57 28.17
N ILE A 330 -6.53 47.54 28.91
CA ILE A 330 -7.93 47.12 28.92
C ILE A 330 -8.71 48.10 29.82
N LEU A 331 -9.69 48.79 29.26
CA LEU A 331 -10.56 49.74 29.95
C LEU A 331 -11.85 49.07 30.44
N GLN A 332 -12.43 48.20 29.61
CA GLN A 332 -13.63 47.43 29.94
C GLN A 332 -13.55 46.02 29.37
N ILE A 333 -14.13 45.06 30.08
CA ILE A 333 -14.25 43.67 29.62
C ILE A 333 -15.48 43.01 30.22
N ASN A 334 -16.23 42.28 29.40
CA ASN A 334 -17.37 41.50 29.87
C ASN A 334 -16.93 40.12 30.42
N LEU A 335 -17.89 39.27 30.84
CA LEU A 335 -17.57 38.01 31.50
C LEU A 335 -16.90 37.03 30.52
N ALA A 336 -17.42 36.94 29.30
CA ALA A 336 -16.85 36.11 28.24
C ALA A 336 -15.40 36.50 27.92
N GLY A 337 -15.09 37.80 27.83
CA GLY A 337 -13.72 38.28 27.61
C GLY A 337 -12.77 37.98 28.77
N ALA A 338 -13.24 38.14 30.01
CA ALA A 338 -12.44 37.83 31.19
C ALA A 338 -12.09 36.33 31.26
N ILE A 339 -13.05 35.46 30.91
CA ILE A 339 -12.84 34.01 30.81
C ILE A 339 -11.85 33.69 29.68
N LEU A 340 -12.03 34.25 28.49
CA LEU A 340 -11.18 34.04 27.33
C LEU A 340 -9.72 34.43 27.59
N LEU A 341 -9.47 35.56 28.25
CA LEU A 341 -8.13 36.03 28.60
C LEU A 341 -7.57 35.37 29.87
N GLY A 342 -8.39 34.64 30.63
CA GLY A 342 -8.01 34.01 31.88
C GLY A 342 -7.70 35.01 33.01
N ILE A 343 -8.37 36.16 33.05
CA ILE A 343 -8.21 37.20 34.08
C ILE A 343 -9.50 37.42 34.86
N THR A 344 -9.39 38.00 36.06
CA THR A 344 -10.56 38.49 36.81
C THR A 344 -10.81 39.96 36.52
N ARG A 345 -12.05 40.44 36.71
CA ARG A 345 -12.39 41.85 36.46
C ARG A 345 -11.67 42.84 37.37
N SER A 346 -11.30 42.42 38.58
CA SER A 346 -10.46 43.23 39.47
C SER A 346 -9.05 43.47 38.91
N GLU A 347 -8.64 42.72 37.89
CA GLU A 347 -7.30 42.76 37.30
C GLU A 347 -7.24 43.53 35.98
N ILE A 348 -8.35 44.13 35.52
CA ILE A 348 -8.44 44.88 34.25
C ILE A 348 -7.31 45.92 34.11
N ASN A 349 -7.13 46.75 35.14
CA ASN A 349 -6.13 47.83 35.13
C ASN A 349 -4.68 47.36 35.23
N THR A 350 -4.45 46.05 35.39
CA THR A 350 -3.10 45.47 35.53
C THR A 350 -2.61 44.79 34.27
N HIS A 351 -3.48 44.61 33.26
CA HIS A 351 -3.15 43.89 32.03
C HIS A 351 -3.32 44.77 30.79
N ARG A 352 -2.52 44.46 29.78
CA ARG A 352 -2.64 45.02 28.43
C ARG A 352 -3.04 43.91 27.49
N PHE A 353 -4.00 44.17 26.60
CA PHE A 353 -4.47 43.18 25.64
C PHE A 353 -3.32 42.66 24.77
N GLY A 354 -2.41 43.55 24.33
CA GLY A 354 -1.23 43.16 23.55
C GLY A 354 -0.27 42.20 24.27
N GLY A 355 -0.35 42.08 25.60
CA GLY A 355 0.42 41.12 26.38
C GLY A 355 -0.11 39.68 26.30
N PHE A 356 -1.36 39.49 25.87
CA PHE A 356 -1.93 38.18 25.58
C PHE A 356 -1.71 37.76 24.12
N VAL A 357 -1.39 38.68 23.22
CA VAL A 357 -1.19 38.35 21.80
C VAL A 357 0.14 37.63 21.60
N SER A 358 0.15 36.55 20.82
CA SER A 358 1.36 35.78 20.54
C SER A 358 2.42 36.65 19.84
N PRO A 359 3.71 36.36 20.03
CA PRO A 359 4.77 37.11 19.35
C PRO A 359 4.62 37.13 17.82
N ALA A 360 4.08 36.06 17.23
CA ALA A 360 3.82 35.97 15.80
C ALA A 360 2.65 36.87 15.34
N SER A 361 1.63 37.04 16.18
CA SER A 361 0.43 37.83 15.86
C SER A 361 0.55 39.30 16.28
N LEU A 362 1.56 39.67 17.07
CA LEU A 362 1.74 41.02 17.60
C LEU A 362 1.87 42.12 16.52
N PRO A 363 2.59 41.91 15.39
CA PRO A 363 2.64 42.91 14.32
C PRO A 363 1.27 43.14 13.68
N VAL A 364 0.49 42.07 13.48
CA VAL A 364 -0.87 42.14 12.92
C VAL A 364 -1.78 42.91 13.85
N PHE A 365 -1.72 42.63 15.15
CA PHE A 365 -2.50 43.35 16.16
C PHE A 365 -2.16 44.84 16.23
N LYS A 366 -0.86 45.20 16.20
CA LYS A 366 -0.43 46.60 16.21
C LYS A 366 -0.93 47.38 14.99
N GLN A 367 -0.85 46.77 13.81
CA GLN A 367 -1.36 47.37 12.58
C GLN A 367 -2.88 47.54 12.66
N PHE A 368 -3.60 46.50 13.09
CA PHE A 368 -5.04 46.54 13.30
C PHE A 368 -5.46 47.68 14.24
N LEU A 369 -4.80 47.80 15.39
CA LEU A 369 -5.12 48.85 16.37
C LEU A 369 -4.87 50.26 15.80
N ALA A 370 -3.76 50.44 15.08
CA ALA A 370 -3.45 51.70 14.41
C ALA A 370 -4.50 52.06 13.36
N ASP A 371 -4.92 51.09 12.54
CA ASP A 371 -5.91 51.30 11.47
C ASP A 371 -7.30 51.63 12.02
N VAL A 372 -7.72 50.98 13.11
CA VAL A 372 -9.02 51.25 13.76
C VAL A 372 -9.04 52.66 14.35
N LEU A 373 -8.02 53.04 15.11
CA LEU A 373 -7.97 54.34 15.79
C LEU A 373 -7.76 55.52 14.83
N ALA A 374 -6.96 55.33 13.76
CA ALA A 374 -6.71 56.38 12.78
C ALA A 374 -7.86 56.58 11.77
N GLY A 375 -8.66 55.54 11.51
CA GLY A 375 -9.58 55.51 10.38
C GLY A 375 -11.07 55.67 10.69
N GLN A 376 -11.49 55.66 11.96
CA GLN A 376 -12.91 55.52 12.36
C GLN A 376 -13.65 54.42 11.59
N ALA A 377 -12.94 53.35 11.20
CA ALA A 377 -13.43 52.31 10.32
C ALA A 377 -13.46 50.97 11.05
N HIS A 378 -14.52 50.19 10.81
CA HIS A 378 -14.59 48.80 11.25
C HIS A 378 -13.47 48.01 10.56
N LYS A 379 -12.67 47.31 11.36
CA LYS A 379 -11.61 46.41 10.90
C LYS A 379 -11.74 45.06 11.59
N SER A 380 -11.13 44.05 10.98
CA SER A 380 -11.03 42.73 11.58
C SER A 380 -9.67 42.10 11.34
N CYS A 381 -9.25 41.22 12.24
CA CYS A 381 -8.02 40.43 12.12
C CYS A 381 -8.14 39.12 12.90
N GLU A 382 -7.31 38.14 12.55
CA GLU A 382 -7.15 36.90 13.32
C GLU A 382 -5.85 36.96 14.11
N LEU A 383 -5.91 36.60 15.39
CA LEU A 383 -4.79 36.63 16.31
C LEU A 383 -4.71 35.32 17.06
N GLU A 384 -3.50 34.87 17.31
CA GLU A 384 -3.25 33.85 18.32
C GLU A 384 -3.00 34.55 19.66
N ILE A 385 -3.69 34.10 20.71
CA ILE A 385 -3.58 34.63 22.07
C ILE A 385 -3.16 33.54 23.06
N HIS A 386 -2.47 33.97 24.11
CA HIS A 386 -1.95 33.17 25.22
C HIS A 386 -2.64 33.63 26.52
N PRO A 387 -3.74 32.99 26.94
CA PRO A 387 -4.48 33.38 28.14
C PRO A 387 -3.63 33.27 29.42
N ALA A 388 -3.82 34.18 30.39
CA ALA A 388 -2.96 34.24 31.59
C ALA A 388 -3.07 33.03 32.52
N ARG A 389 -4.25 32.39 32.59
CA ARG A 389 -4.54 31.28 33.51
C ARG A 389 -5.09 30.03 32.84
N GLN A 390 -5.31 30.07 31.54
CA GLN A 390 -5.85 28.94 30.78
C GLN A 390 -4.71 28.14 30.12
N LYS A 391 -4.93 26.85 29.91
CA LYS A 391 -3.90 25.94 29.39
C LYS A 391 -4.11 25.73 27.89
N GLY A 392 -3.39 26.49 27.07
CA GLY A 392 -3.37 26.35 25.61
C GLY A 392 -3.61 27.69 24.89
N ASP A 393 -2.94 27.84 23.75
CA ASP A 393 -3.10 29.02 22.90
C ASP A 393 -4.47 28.96 22.20
N SER A 394 -5.09 30.11 22.00
CA SER A 394 -6.39 30.22 21.32
C SER A 394 -6.25 31.07 20.07
N ILE A 395 -6.89 30.66 18.98
CA ILE A 395 -6.99 31.46 17.76
C ILE A 395 -8.30 32.22 17.81
N VAL A 396 -8.22 33.54 17.79
CA VAL A 396 -9.37 34.43 17.93
C VAL A 396 -9.53 35.32 16.71
N HIS A 397 -10.77 35.53 16.31
CA HIS A 397 -11.17 36.57 15.37
C HIS A 397 -11.54 37.82 16.15
N VAL A 398 -10.88 38.95 15.85
CA VAL A 398 -11.08 40.23 16.51
C VAL A 398 -11.66 41.20 15.51
N GLU A 399 -12.80 41.80 15.86
CA GLU A 399 -13.38 42.94 15.14
C GLU A 399 -13.33 44.17 16.01
N GLY A 400 -12.88 45.30 15.46
CA GLY A 400 -12.66 46.53 16.22
C GLY A 400 -13.26 47.74 15.54
N ILE A 401 -13.77 48.65 16.36
CA ILE A 401 -14.23 49.97 15.95
C ILE A 401 -13.72 51.01 16.96
N SER A 402 -13.43 52.23 16.49
CA SER A 402 -13.05 53.31 17.39
C SER A 402 -14.28 53.93 18.08
N ASP A 403 -14.06 54.61 19.19
CA ASP A 403 -15.01 55.57 19.73
C ASP A 403 -15.06 56.87 18.89
N GLU A 404 -15.99 57.77 19.24
CA GLU A 404 -16.21 59.05 18.52
C GLU A 404 -14.97 59.94 18.49
N ASN A 405 -14.09 59.82 19.49
CA ASN A 405 -12.87 60.62 19.63
C ASN A 405 -11.61 59.93 19.08
N GLY A 406 -11.70 58.68 18.62
CA GLY A 406 -10.55 57.90 18.11
C GLY A 406 -9.52 57.54 19.18
N GLN A 407 -9.90 57.50 20.44
CA GLN A 407 -9.02 57.23 21.58
C GLN A 407 -9.15 55.80 22.11
N GLU A 408 -10.33 55.20 21.95
CA GLU A 408 -10.63 53.85 22.43
C GLU A 408 -10.98 52.93 21.25
N CYS A 409 -10.48 51.69 21.30
CA CYS A 409 -10.86 50.63 20.38
C CYS A 409 -11.79 49.65 21.12
N ARG A 410 -13.04 49.58 20.66
CA ARG A 410 -14.05 48.63 21.13
C ARG A 410 -14.00 47.40 20.26
N MET A 411 -13.73 46.27 20.88
CA MET A 411 -13.47 45.01 20.20
C MET A 411 -14.50 43.94 20.57
N VAL A 412 -14.87 43.15 19.57
CA VAL A 412 -15.58 41.89 19.71
C VAL A 412 -14.60 40.77 19.37
N ILE A 413 -14.48 39.79 20.25
CA ILE A 413 -13.53 38.69 20.11
C ILE A 413 -14.28 37.37 20.11
N SER A 414 -14.10 36.59 19.05
CA SER A 414 -14.68 35.24 18.91
C SER A 414 -13.58 34.20 18.88
N ASP A 415 -13.69 33.17 19.72
CA ASP A 415 -12.78 32.03 19.69
C ASP A 415 -13.12 31.12 18.50
N ILE A 416 -12.19 31.03 17.55
CA ILE A 416 -12.32 30.23 16.32
C ILE A 416 -11.38 29.02 16.33
N THR A 417 -10.80 28.68 17.48
CA THR A 417 -9.80 27.61 17.62
C THR A 417 -10.33 26.27 17.11
N VAL A 418 -11.55 25.89 17.51
CA VAL A 418 -12.18 24.62 17.08
C VAL A 418 -12.43 24.59 15.58
N GLN A 419 -12.94 25.69 15.01
CA GLN A 419 -13.22 25.78 13.58
C GLN A 419 -11.92 25.71 12.77
N ARG A 420 -10.89 26.47 13.16
CA ARG A 420 -9.59 26.47 12.48
C ARG A 420 -8.93 25.09 12.55
N HIS A 421 -8.95 24.42 13.70
CA HIS A 421 -8.43 23.05 13.80
C HIS A 421 -9.18 22.07 12.92
N ALA A 422 -10.51 22.18 12.79
CA ALA A 422 -11.29 21.33 11.88
C ALA A 422 -10.92 21.59 10.40
N GLU A 423 -10.77 22.86 10.00
CA GLU A 423 -10.32 23.22 8.64
C GLU A 423 -8.90 22.71 8.35
N TYR A 424 -7.98 22.85 9.31
CA TYR A 424 -6.61 22.33 9.15
C TYR A 424 -6.58 20.81 9.09
N ALA A 425 -7.34 20.12 9.95
CA ALA A 425 -7.43 18.66 9.95
C ALA A 425 -7.99 18.12 8.62
N LEU A 426 -9.02 18.78 8.07
CA LEU A 426 -9.57 18.42 6.77
C LEU A 426 -8.54 18.60 5.65
N ARG A 427 -7.84 19.74 5.62
CA ARG A 427 -6.77 20.00 4.63
C ARG A 427 -5.62 19.01 4.75
N GLU A 428 -5.22 18.66 5.97
CA GLU A 428 -4.17 17.68 6.22
C GLU A 428 -4.61 16.28 5.74
N GLN A 429 -5.87 15.90 6.00
CA GLN A 429 -6.44 14.64 5.53
C GLN A 429 -6.51 14.59 3.99
N GLU A 430 -6.94 15.67 3.34
CA GLU A 430 -6.97 15.77 1.87
C GLU A 430 -5.56 15.66 1.27
N GLN A 431 -4.58 16.39 1.84
CA GLN A 431 -3.18 16.28 1.41
C GLN A 431 -2.62 14.87 1.62
N TYR A 432 -2.99 14.22 2.73
CA TYR A 432 -2.57 12.87 3.04
C TYR A 432 -3.11 11.87 2.02
N GLN A 433 -4.42 11.90 1.74
CA GLN A 433 -5.06 11.04 0.72
C GLN A 433 -4.43 11.23 -0.65
N ARG A 434 -4.14 12.47 -1.03
CA ARG A 434 -3.50 12.79 -2.31
C ARG A 434 -2.09 12.24 -2.40
N THR A 435 -1.32 12.40 -1.33
CA THR A 435 0.04 11.86 -1.23
C THR A 435 0.06 10.34 -1.29
N LEU A 436 -0.94 9.65 -0.71
CA LEU A 436 -1.08 8.20 -0.82
C LEU A 436 -1.34 7.74 -2.26
N LEU A 437 -2.26 8.41 -2.96
CA LEU A 437 -2.56 8.10 -4.37
C LEU A 437 -1.34 8.32 -5.26
N ASP A 438 -0.63 9.45 -5.10
CA ASP A 438 0.50 9.82 -5.95
C ASP A 438 1.76 8.98 -5.74
N ASN A 439 1.96 8.44 -4.54
CA ASN A 439 3.08 7.53 -4.25
C ASN A 439 2.78 6.07 -4.64
N PHE A 440 1.56 5.76 -5.07
CA PHE A 440 1.22 4.43 -5.52
C PHE A 440 1.95 4.14 -6.85
N PRO A 441 2.72 3.04 -6.97
CA PRO A 441 3.61 2.81 -8.12
C PRO A 441 2.88 2.36 -9.40
N PHE A 442 1.55 2.34 -9.39
CA PHE A 442 0.70 1.90 -10.50
C PHE A 442 -0.16 3.08 -10.98
N LEU A 443 -0.71 2.98 -12.19
CA LEU A 443 -1.67 3.97 -12.67
C LEU A 443 -2.95 3.80 -11.87
N VAL A 444 -3.48 4.86 -11.28
CA VAL A 444 -4.73 4.81 -10.49
C VAL A 444 -5.69 5.85 -11.02
N TRP A 445 -6.95 5.46 -11.15
CA TRP A 445 -8.03 6.36 -11.55
C TRP A 445 -9.30 6.08 -10.76
N LEU A 446 -10.11 7.13 -10.67
CA LEU A 446 -11.47 7.14 -10.19
C LEU A 446 -12.32 7.83 -11.26
N LYS A 447 -13.43 7.21 -11.64
CA LYS A 447 -14.38 7.75 -12.61
C LYS A 447 -15.80 7.76 -12.04
N ASP A 448 -16.63 8.66 -12.54
CA ASP A 448 -18.07 8.67 -12.28
C ASP A 448 -18.82 7.60 -13.11
N ASP A 449 -20.14 7.59 -13.03
CA ASP A 449 -21.03 6.69 -13.76
C ASP A 449 -21.15 7.02 -15.26
N GLU A 450 -20.64 8.17 -15.70
CA GLU A 450 -20.49 8.55 -17.11
C GLU A 450 -19.07 8.26 -17.67
N SER A 451 -18.23 7.57 -16.91
CA SER A 451 -16.82 7.28 -17.25
C SER A 451 -15.94 8.54 -17.41
N ARG A 452 -16.24 9.61 -16.69
CA ARG A 452 -15.38 10.80 -16.59
C ARG A 452 -14.46 10.68 -15.39
N PHE A 453 -13.20 11.08 -15.54
CA PHE A 453 -12.23 11.04 -14.46
C PHE A 453 -12.62 12.03 -13.35
N LEU A 454 -12.75 11.53 -12.11
CA LEU A 454 -12.91 12.32 -10.90
C LEU A 454 -11.56 12.56 -10.21
N ALA A 455 -10.68 11.56 -10.26
CA ALA A 455 -9.32 11.66 -9.74
C ALA A 455 -8.41 10.69 -10.48
N VAL A 456 -7.14 11.06 -10.61
CA VAL A 456 -6.08 10.19 -11.10
C VAL A 456 -4.83 10.46 -10.28
N ASN A 457 -3.91 9.50 -10.19
CA ASN A 457 -2.63 9.73 -9.55
C ASN A 457 -1.57 10.25 -10.53
N ARG A 458 -0.46 10.75 -9.97
CA ARG A 458 0.66 11.28 -10.74
C ARG A 458 1.25 10.31 -11.78
N PRO A 459 1.49 9.02 -11.48
CA PRO A 459 1.88 8.03 -12.50
C PRO A 459 0.92 7.93 -13.68
N PHE A 460 -0.40 7.93 -13.44
CA PHE A 460 -1.40 7.94 -14.50
C PHE A 460 -1.26 9.17 -15.40
N ALA A 461 -1.24 10.38 -14.80
CA ALA A 461 -1.12 11.61 -15.56
C ALA A 461 0.18 11.65 -16.38
N ALA A 462 1.31 11.25 -15.79
CA ALA A 462 2.61 11.20 -16.46
C ALA A 462 2.61 10.28 -17.69
N GLN A 463 2.02 9.08 -17.58
CA GLN A 463 1.97 8.12 -18.69
C GLN A 463 1.21 8.65 -19.91
N PHE A 464 0.13 9.41 -19.68
CA PHE A 464 -0.64 10.02 -20.76
C PHE A 464 -0.14 11.43 -21.14
N GLY A 465 1.01 11.87 -20.62
CA GLY A 465 1.64 13.13 -20.99
C GLY A 465 1.02 14.39 -20.37
N TRP A 466 0.29 14.25 -19.26
CA TRP A 466 -0.35 15.37 -18.55
C TRP A 466 0.51 15.83 -17.36
N PRO A 467 0.83 17.13 -17.26
CA PRO A 467 1.71 17.65 -16.19
C PRO A 467 0.99 17.77 -14.83
N LEU A 468 -0.33 17.92 -14.83
CA LEU A 468 -1.17 18.11 -13.66
C LEU A 468 -2.33 17.11 -13.68
N THR A 469 -2.54 16.41 -12.57
CA THR A 469 -3.64 15.44 -12.40
C THR A 469 -5.01 16.12 -12.49
N GLU A 470 -5.13 17.38 -12.06
CA GLU A 470 -6.35 18.18 -12.06
C GLU A 470 -6.84 18.46 -13.48
N SER A 471 -5.94 18.53 -14.46
CA SER A 471 -6.29 18.76 -15.86
C SER A 471 -7.05 17.60 -16.50
N LEU A 472 -6.99 16.42 -15.89
CA LEU A 472 -7.73 15.24 -16.32
C LEU A 472 -9.13 15.13 -15.68
N VAL A 473 -9.42 15.90 -14.62
CA VAL A 473 -10.75 15.87 -13.99
C VAL A 473 -11.81 16.33 -14.98
N GLY A 474 -12.89 15.56 -15.09
CA GLY A 474 -13.99 15.76 -16.05
C GLY A 474 -13.71 15.26 -17.48
N LYS A 475 -12.48 14.87 -17.79
CA LYS A 475 -12.13 14.25 -19.09
C LYS A 475 -12.52 12.79 -19.14
N THR A 476 -12.48 12.20 -20.32
CA THR A 476 -12.81 10.80 -20.59
C THR A 476 -11.63 10.08 -21.23
N ASP A 477 -11.71 8.76 -21.38
CA ASP A 477 -10.67 7.98 -22.07
C ASP A 477 -10.39 8.46 -23.51
N PHE A 478 -11.40 9.06 -24.17
CA PHE A 478 -11.28 9.63 -25.52
C PHE A 478 -10.33 10.83 -25.59
N ASP A 479 -10.06 11.48 -24.45
CA ASP A 479 -9.14 12.61 -24.37
C ASP A 479 -7.67 12.17 -24.19
N ILE A 480 -7.41 10.88 -23.90
CA ILE A 480 -6.07 10.40 -23.51
C ILE A 480 -5.54 9.22 -24.33
N THR A 481 -6.37 8.51 -25.08
CA THR A 481 -5.95 7.37 -25.91
C THR A 481 -6.72 7.30 -27.23
N SER A 482 -6.32 6.39 -28.11
CA SER A 482 -7.03 6.11 -29.37
C SER A 482 -8.52 5.76 -29.17
N PRO A 483 -9.40 6.10 -30.14
CA PRO A 483 -10.84 5.82 -30.04
C PRO A 483 -11.18 4.35 -29.76
N ASP A 484 -10.48 3.40 -30.39
CA ASP A 484 -10.71 1.96 -30.21
C ASP A 484 -10.47 1.51 -28.76
N LEU A 485 -9.40 2.03 -28.12
CA LEU A 485 -9.10 1.73 -26.71
C LEU A 485 -10.06 2.45 -25.77
N ALA A 486 -10.41 3.70 -26.06
CA ALA A 486 -11.36 4.47 -25.26
C ALA A 486 -12.75 3.81 -25.24
N GLU A 487 -13.23 3.29 -26.37
CA GLU A 487 -14.47 2.51 -26.45
C GLU A 487 -14.39 1.23 -25.63
N ALA A 488 -13.28 0.49 -25.71
CA ALA A 488 -13.07 -0.71 -24.92
C ALA A 488 -13.08 -0.41 -23.41
N TYR A 489 -12.40 0.65 -22.97
CA TYR A 489 -12.38 1.06 -21.56
C TYR A 489 -13.76 1.46 -21.06
N ARG A 490 -14.52 2.23 -21.84
CA ARG A 490 -15.89 2.64 -21.50
C ARG A 490 -16.85 1.44 -21.45
N ALA A 491 -16.70 0.49 -22.36
CA ALA A 491 -17.48 -0.75 -22.32
C ALA A 491 -17.19 -1.56 -21.05
N ASP A 492 -15.91 -1.64 -20.66
CA ASP A 492 -15.51 -2.28 -19.41
C ASP A 492 -16.05 -1.55 -18.18
N ASP A 493 -15.98 -0.22 -18.15
CA ASP A 493 -16.52 0.58 -17.03
C ASP A 493 -18.04 0.35 -16.89
N ARG A 494 -18.78 0.32 -18.01
CA ARG A 494 -20.23 0.01 -18.02
C ARG A 494 -20.53 -1.38 -17.50
N ALA A 495 -19.76 -2.39 -17.91
CA ALA A 495 -19.93 -3.76 -17.41
C ALA A 495 -19.72 -3.85 -15.89
N ILE A 496 -18.80 -3.06 -15.32
CA ILE A 496 -18.60 -2.97 -13.86
C ILE A 496 -19.80 -2.29 -13.19
N LEU A 497 -20.28 -1.17 -13.75
CA LEU A 497 -21.42 -0.44 -13.22
C LEU A 497 -22.70 -1.30 -13.21
N ASP A 498 -22.97 -2.02 -14.31
CA ASP A 498 -24.15 -2.87 -14.46
C ASP A 498 -24.09 -4.12 -13.57
N SER A 499 -22.92 -4.74 -13.45
CA SER A 499 -22.76 -5.97 -12.68
C SER A 499 -22.56 -5.75 -11.18
N GLY A 500 -22.06 -4.57 -10.78
CA GLY A 500 -21.64 -4.28 -9.40
C GLY A 500 -20.50 -5.17 -8.91
N ARG A 501 -19.72 -5.79 -9.81
CA ARG A 501 -18.63 -6.73 -9.48
C ARG A 501 -17.29 -6.24 -10.00
N SER A 502 -16.23 -6.48 -9.24
CA SER A 502 -14.86 -6.18 -9.66
C SER A 502 -14.36 -7.16 -10.72
N LYS A 503 -13.43 -6.71 -11.58
CA LYS A 503 -12.83 -7.46 -12.68
C LYS A 503 -11.32 -7.24 -12.71
N VAL A 504 -10.58 -8.27 -13.10
CA VAL A 504 -9.15 -8.19 -13.45
C VAL A 504 -8.99 -8.62 -14.90
N VAL A 505 -8.27 -7.83 -15.69
CA VAL A 505 -7.97 -8.13 -17.10
C VAL A 505 -6.51 -7.87 -17.42
N GLU A 506 -5.97 -8.64 -18.36
CA GLU A 506 -4.70 -8.32 -19.01
C GLU A 506 -5.01 -7.64 -20.35
N GLU A 507 -4.61 -6.38 -20.49
CA GLU A 507 -4.95 -5.55 -21.65
C GLU A 507 -3.75 -4.72 -22.13
N TRP A 508 -3.90 -4.14 -23.31
CA TRP A 508 -2.92 -3.20 -23.83
C TRP A 508 -3.26 -1.80 -23.36
N ILE A 509 -2.30 -1.13 -22.72
CA ILE A 509 -2.40 0.29 -22.40
C ILE A 509 -1.40 1.04 -23.27
N GLU A 510 -1.83 2.18 -23.79
CA GLU A 510 -0.99 3.09 -24.53
C GLU A 510 -0.06 3.88 -23.60
N ASP A 511 1.19 3.99 -24.01
CA ASP A 511 2.27 4.72 -23.34
C ASP A 511 3.05 5.48 -24.41
N HIS A 512 2.81 6.78 -24.53
CA HIS A 512 3.44 7.66 -25.53
C HIS A 512 3.47 7.07 -26.95
N GLY A 513 2.33 6.53 -27.42
CA GLY A 513 2.19 5.91 -28.75
C GLY A 513 2.75 4.48 -28.86
N ARG A 514 3.26 3.88 -27.78
CA ARG A 514 3.63 2.46 -27.70
C ARG A 514 2.58 1.70 -26.92
N ARG A 515 2.41 0.41 -27.22
CA ARG A 515 1.53 -0.48 -26.46
C ARG A 515 2.34 -1.23 -25.41
N ARG A 516 1.89 -1.21 -24.16
CA ARG A 516 2.42 -2.03 -23.07
C ARG A 516 1.37 -2.96 -22.53
N TRP A 517 1.80 -4.16 -22.14
CA TRP A 517 0.90 -5.08 -21.46
C TRP A 517 0.67 -4.61 -20.04
N SER A 518 -0.60 -4.51 -19.65
CA SER A 518 -1.00 -4.11 -18.32
C SER A 518 -1.97 -5.13 -17.72
N GLU A 519 -1.82 -5.38 -16.43
CA GLU A 519 -2.84 -6.03 -15.60
C GLU A 519 -3.66 -4.94 -14.93
N THR A 520 -4.94 -4.86 -15.29
CA THR A 520 -5.87 -3.84 -14.83
C THR A 520 -6.89 -4.45 -13.89
N PHE A 521 -6.99 -3.90 -12.68
CA PHE A 521 -8.07 -4.15 -11.75
C PHE A 521 -9.09 -3.01 -11.82
N LYS A 522 -10.38 -3.34 -11.92
CA LYS A 522 -11.49 -2.38 -11.87
C LYS A 522 -12.54 -2.84 -10.87
N SER A 523 -13.11 -1.92 -10.11
CA SER A 523 -14.13 -2.17 -9.09
C SER A 523 -15.18 -1.07 -9.07
N PRO A 524 -16.45 -1.38 -8.76
CA PRO A 524 -17.45 -0.33 -8.57
C PRO A 524 -17.12 0.48 -7.30
N VAL A 525 -17.45 1.76 -7.35
CA VAL A 525 -17.42 2.65 -6.18
C VAL A 525 -18.83 2.70 -5.62
N ILE A 526 -19.00 2.23 -4.39
CA ILE A 526 -20.30 2.15 -3.74
C ILE A 526 -20.34 3.17 -2.60
N LEU A 527 -21.27 4.11 -2.70
CA LEU A 527 -21.54 5.10 -1.66
C LEU A 527 -23.02 5.02 -1.28
N ASN A 528 -23.33 4.86 0.00
CA ASN A 528 -24.70 4.72 0.52
C ASN A 528 -25.52 3.63 -0.19
N GLY A 529 -24.88 2.51 -0.56
CA GLY A 529 -25.53 1.39 -1.25
C GLY A 529 -25.79 1.59 -2.75
N ARG A 530 -25.39 2.74 -3.32
CA ARG A 530 -25.49 3.01 -4.76
C ARG A 530 -24.11 2.96 -5.42
N VAL A 531 -24.03 2.35 -6.59
CA VAL A 531 -22.84 2.45 -7.45
C VAL A 531 -22.80 3.85 -8.05
N ILE A 532 -21.73 4.58 -7.79
CA ILE A 532 -21.56 5.99 -8.21
C ILE A 532 -20.41 6.18 -9.20
N GLY A 533 -19.78 5.09 -9.64
CA GLY A 533 -18.63 5.16 -10.53
C GLY A 533 -17.75 3.92 -10.46
N THR A 534 -16.54 4.05 -11.00
CA THR A 534 -15.54 2.97 -11.03
C THR A 534 -14.20 3.46 -10.52
N VAL A 535 -13.49 2.58 -9.81
CA VAL A 535 -12.11 2.79 -9.38
C VAL A 535 -11.27 1.67 -9.95
N GLY A 536 -10.03 1.98 -10.34
CA GLY A 536 -9.14 0.97 -10.83
C GLY A 536 -7.69 1.34 -10.71
N PHE A 537 -6.85 0.33 -10.88
CA PHE A 537 -5.44 0.53 -11.07
C PHE A 537 -4.91 -0.40 -12.17
N ALA A 538 -3.82 0.02 -12.81
CA ALA A 538 -3.19 -0.70 -13.90
C ALA A 538 -1.69 -0.84 -13.63
N ARG A 539 -1.20 -2.07 -13.77
CA ARG A 539 0.19 -2.45 -13.53
C ARG A 539 0.82 -2.94 -14.83
N ASP A 540 1.94 -2.34 -15.22
CA ASP A 540 2.78 -2.83 -16.32
C ASP A 540 3.30 -4.25 -16.03
N ILE A 541 2.94 -5.18 -16.91
CA ILE A 541 3.36 -6.60 -16.90
C ILE A 541 4.15 -6.96 -18.16
N THR A 542 4.64 -5.98 -18.92
CA THR A 542 5.37 -6.19 -20.19
C THR A 542 6.56 -7.11 -20.00
N LYS A 543 7.41 -6.84 -19.00
CA LYS A 543 8.56 -7.71 -18.66
C LYS A 543 8.14 -9.14 -18.30
N ARG A 544 6.98 -9.31 -17.67
CA ARG A 544 6.44 -10.64 -17.36
C ARG A 544 6.06 -11.36 -18.65
N LYS A 545 5.37 -10.70 -19.58
CA LYS A 545 4.98 -11.27 -20.87
C LYS A 545 6.19 -11.62 -21.73
N GLU A 546 7.21 -10.75 -21.74
CA GLU A 546 8.49 -11.02 -22.41
C GLU A 546 9.19 -12.24 -21.80
N ALA A 547 9.26 -12.33 -20.46
CA ALA A 547 9.86 -13.48 -19.78
C ALA A 547 9.07 -14.78 -19.97
N GLU A 548 7.73 -14.72 -19.99
CA GLU A 548 6.87 -15.87 -20.30
C GLU A 548 7.12 -16.36 -21.74
N GLN A 549 7.26 -15.43 -22.69
CA GLN A 549 7.59 -15.74 -24.09
C GLN A 549 8.99 -16.33 -24.22
N GLU A 550 9.97 -15.79 -23.51
CA GLU A 550 11.35 -16.30 -23.50
C GLU A 550 11.43 -17.69 -22.87
N MET A 551 10.76 -17.92 -21.73
CA MET A 551 10.67 -19.25 -21.14
C MET A 551 10.02 -20.26 -22.09
N ARG A 552 8.96 -19.84 -22.81
CA ARG A 552 8.34 -20.68 -23.83
C ARG A 552 9.31 -20.99 -24.97
N HIS A 553 10.09 -20.01 -25.41
CA HIS A 553 11.11 -20.21 -26.43
C HIS A 553 12.19 -21.21 -25.95
N LEU A 554 12.77 -21.00 -24.76
CA LEU A 554 13.76 -21.90 -24.16
C LEU A 554 13.23 -23.32 -23.89
N ALA A 555 11.93 -23.47 -23.64
CA ALA A 555 11.32 -24.78 -23.41
C ALA A 555 11.25 -25.65 -24.67
N PHE A 556 11.19 -25.05 -25.86
CA PHE A 556 10.95 -25.76 -27.12
C PHE A 556 12.05 -25.59 -28.19
N TYR A 557 12.95 -24.63 -28.04
CA TYR A 557 14.01 -24.31 -29.00
C TYR A 557 15.40 -24.36 -28.35
N ASP A 558 16.40 -24.72 -29.13
CA ASP A 558 17.82 -24.67 -28.77
C ASP A 558 18.31 -23.22 -28.79
N SER A 559 18.88 -22.76 -27.68
CA SER A 559 19.25 -21.35 -27.49
C SER A 559 20.37 -20.86 -28.42
N LEU A 560 21.19 -21.77 -28.95
CA LEU A 560 22.28 -21.40 -29.85
C LEU A 560 21.84 -21.34 -31.31
N THR A 561 21.15 -22.37 -31.78
CA THR A 561 20.82 -22.54 -33.21
C THR A 561 19.42 -22.06 -33.58
N GLY A 562 18.53 -21.85 -32.59
CA GLY A 562 17.12 -21.53 -32.81
C GLY A 562 16.31 -22.69 -33.43
N LEU A 563 16.89 -23.87 -33.61
CA LEU A 563 16.17 -25.06 -34.03
C LEU A 563 15.34 -25.63 -32.87
N PRO A 564 14.23 -26.34 -33.15
CA PRO A 564 13.56 -27.19 -32.18
C PRO A 564 14.53 -28.01 -31.32
N ASN A 565 14.31 -28.03 -30.02
CA ASN A 565 15.06 -28.85 -29.08
C ASN A 565 14.49 -30.28 -29.00
N ARG A 566 15.10 -31.14 -28.18
CA ARG A 566 14.65 -32.54 -27.97
C ARG A 566 13.16 -32.66 -27.66
N ARG A 567 12.59 -31.74 -26.88
CA ARG A 567 11.18 -31.81 -26.48
C ARG A 567 10.25 -31.56 -27.67
N LEU A 568 10.51 -30.51 -28.45
CA LEU A 568 9.70 -30.20 -29.63
C LEU A 568 9.92 -31.22 -30.76
N LEU A 569 11.13 -31.79 -30.89
CA LEU A 569 11.40 -32.88 -31.83
C LEU A 569 10.49 -34.08 -31.58
N ILE A 570 10.38 -34.54 -30.32
CA ILE A 570 9.57 -35.73 -29.98
C ILE A 570 8.10 -35.49 -30.34
N ASP A 571 7.55 -34.32 -29.99
CA ASP A 571 6.19 -33.93 -30.34
C ASP A 571 5.97 -33.92 -31.88
N ARG A 572 6.90 -33.35 -32.64
CA ARG A 572 6.83 -33.34 -34.12
C ARG A 572 6.95 -34.73 -34.73
N LEU A 573 7.79 -35.59 -34.17
CA LEU A 573 7.92 -36.98 -34.61
C LEU A 573 6.64 -37.77 -34.34
N GLU A 574 6.03 -37.63 -33.17
CA GLU A 574 4.73 -38.22 -32.85
C GLU A 574 3.65 -37.76 -33.84
N GLN A 575 3.60 -36.45 -34.14
CA GLN A 575 2.68 -35.91 -35.16
C GLN A 575 2.93 -36.53 -36.55
N SER A 576 4.19 -36.66 -36.96
CA SER A 576 4.55 -37.27 -38.25
C SER A 576 4.17 -38.75 -38.32
N MET A 577 4.36 -39.51 -37.23
CA MET A 577 3.93 -40.91 -37.13
C MET A 577 2.40 -41.04 -37.23
N MET A 578 1.64 -40.15 -36.57
CA MET A 578 0.18 -40.12 -36.69
C MET A 578 -0.28 -39.78 -38.12
N LEU A 579 0.42 -38.86 -38.79
CA LEU A 579 0.15 -38.54 -40.20
C LEU A 579 0.43 -39.76 -41.09
N SER A 580 1.57 -40.43 -40.93
CA SER A 580 1.93 -41.67 -41.63
C SER A 580 0.87 -42.76 -41.46
N ALA A 581 0.36 -42.96 -40.24
CA ALA A 581 -0.70 -43.92 -39.96
C ALA A 581 -2.02 -43.59 -40.68
N ARG A 582 -2.31 -42.29 -40.89
CA ARG A 582 -3.54 -41.82 -41.53
C ARG A 582 -3.47 -41.84 -43.06
N ASN A 583 -2.36 -41.38 -43.64
CA ASN A 583 -2.21 -41.22 -45.09
C ASN A 583 -1.56 -42.43 -45.77
N GLY A 584 -0.99 -43.36 -45.00
CA GLY A 584 -0.33 -44.56 -45.53
C GLY A 584 0.99 -44.26 -46.25
N SER A 585 1.61 -43.12 -45.96
CA SER A 585 2.93 -42.73 -46.48
C SER A 585 4.02 -43.01 -45.45
N TYR A 586 5.19 -43.46 -45.90
CA TYR A 586 6.40 -43.56 -45.10
C TYR A 586 6.91 -42.17 -44.69
N GLY A 587 7.51 -42.07 -43.51
CA GLY A 587 8.35 -40.95 -43.09
C GLY A 587 9.78 -41.42 -42.82
N ALA A 588 10.70 -40.49 -42.59
CA ALA A 588 12.08 -40.80 -42.23
C ALA A 588 12.56 -39.96 -41.05
N THR A 589 13.39 -40.56 -40.21
CA THR A 589 14.18 -39.86 -39.20
C THR A 589 15.65 -40.01 -39.57
N MET A 590 16.37 -38.89 -39.59
CA MET A 590 17.80 -38.82 -39.87
C MET A 590 18.50 -38.30 -38.62
N PHE A 591 19.44 -39.07 -38.09
CA PHE A 591 20.31 -38.66 -36.99
C PHE A 591 21.65 -38.25 -37.57
N LEU A 592 22.14 -37.07 -37.24
CA LEU A 592 23.35 -36.47 -37.81
C LEU A 592 24.30 -36.08 -36.69
N ASP A 593 25.57 -36.36 -36.91
CA ASP A 593 26.66 -35.90 -36.05
C ASP A 593 27.77 -35.28 -36.89
N LEU A 594 28.26 -34.13 -36.43
CA LEU A 594 29.30 -33.37 -37.12
C LEU A 594 30.67 -33.98 -36.84
N ASP A 595 31.27 -34.56 -37.87
CA ASP A 595 32.52 -35.28 -37.76
C ASP A 595 33.66 -34.38 -37.26
N ASN A 596 34.36 -34.85 -36.23
CA ASN A 596 35.50 -34.18 -35.62
C ASN A 596 35.21 -32.79 -35.02
N PHE A 597 33.95 -32.47 -34.69
CA PHE A 597 33.59 -31.19 -34.06
C PHE A 597 34.42 -30.87 -32.81
N LYS A 598 34.68 -31.88 -31.95
CA LYS A 598 35.54 -31.70 -30.77
C LYS A 598 36.93 -31.16 -31.10
N ARG A 599 37.54 -31.60 -32.21
CA ARG A 599 38.87 -31.09 -32.64
C ARG A 599 38.83 -29.61 -33.00
N LEU A 600 37.72 -29.11 -33.53
CA LEU A 600 37.55 -27.67 -33.80
C LEU A 600 37.53 -26.88 -32.49
N ASN A 601 36.76 -27.34 -31.50
CA ASN A 601 36.69 -26.69 -30.19
C ASN A 601 38.06 -26.69 -29.49
N ASP A 602 38.76 -27.83 -29.51
CA ASP A 602 40.07 -27.96 -28.89
C ASP A 602 41.13 -27.05 -29.55
N ALA A 603 41.03 -26.82 -30.88
CA ALA A 603 41.98 -26.01 -31.63
C ALA A 603 41.67 -24.51 -31.65
N HIS A 604 40.39 -24.13 -31.64
CA HIS A 604 39.94 -22.75 -31.94
C HIS A 604 38.92 -22.20 -30.93
N GLY A 605 38.64 -22.92 -29.84
CA GLY A 605 37.75 -22.51 -28.77
C GLY A 605 36.27 -22.72 -29.06
N HIS A 606 35.47 -22.73 -28.00
CA HIS A 606 34.02 -23.00 -28.05
C HIS A 606 33.24 -21.99 -28.91
N SER A 607 33.62 -20.71 -28.91
CA SER A 607 32.96 -19.68 -29.73
C SER A 607 33.05 -19.97 -31.24
N THR A 608 34.16 -20.56 -31.70
CA THR A 608 34.33 -20.99 -33.09
C THR A 608 33.48 -22.22 -33.41
N GLY A 609 33.33 -23.13 -32.45
CA GLY A 609 32.41 -24.27 -32.55
C GLY A 609 30.95 -23.83 -32.61
N ASP A 610 30.56 -22.88 -31.77
CA ASP A 610 29.21 -22.31 -31.76
C ASP A 610 28.85 -21.69 -33.12
N ALA A 611 29.78 -20.95 -33.73
CA ALA A 611 29.61 -20.40 -35.08
C ALA A 611 29.43 -21.50 -36.14
N LEU A 612 30.14 -22.62 -36.02
CA LEU A 612 29.95 -23.77 -36.90
C LEU A 612 28.56 -24.38 -36.74
N LEU A 613 28.09 -24.56 -35.50
CA LEU A 613 26.77 -25.14 -35.19
C LEU A 613 25.63 -24.29 -35.75
N VAL A 614 25.71 -22.96 -35.65
CA VAL A 614 24.72 -22.04 -36.25
C VAL A 614 24.69 -22.20 -37.77
N LEU A 615 25.85 -22.20 -38.43
CA LEU A 615 25.91 -22.37 -39.88
C LEU A 615 25.46 -23.78 -40.34
N ALA A 616 25.74 -24.81 -39.55
CA ALA A 616 25.28 -26.17 -39.82
C ALA A 616 23.75 -26.25 -39.71
N ALA A 617 23.16 -25.63 -38.69
CA ALA A 617 21.70 -25.53 -38.53
C ALA A 617 21.03 -24.85 -39.72
N ASP A 618 21.57 -23.71 -40.17
CA ASP A 618 21.06 -23.00 -41.36
C ASP A 618 21.13 -23.86 -42.63
N ARG A 619 22.25 -24.58 -42.82
CA ARG A 619 22.44 -25.49 -43.95
C ARG A 619 21.46 -26.65 -43.92
N ILE A 620 21.20 -27.24 -42.76
CA ILE A 620 20.23 -28.33 -42.60
C ILE A 620 18.82 -27.81 -42.90
N LYS A 621 18.44 -26.66 -42.32
CA LYS A 621 17.13 -26.03 -42.53
C LYS A 621 16.88 -25.69 -44.01
N ALA A 622 17.89 -25.23 -44.74
CA ALA A 622 17.79 -24.97 -46.18
C ALA A 622 17.70 -26.24 -47.06
N CYS A 623 18.03 -27.41 -46.50
CA CYS A 623 17.96 -28.68 -47.23
C CYS A 623 16.57 -29.32 -47.19
N VAL A 624 15.77 -29.00 -46.18
CA VAL A 624 14.47 -29.62 -45.88
C VAL A 624 13.29 -28.69 -46.20
N ARG A 625 12.06 -29.21 -46.27
CA ARG A 625 10.85 -28.43 -46.52
C ARG A 625 10.35 -27.76 -45.24
N GLU A 626 9.46 -26.78 -45.34
CA GLU A 626 8.86 -26.11 -44.18
C GLU A 626 8.06 -27.07 -43.27
N MET A 627 7.46 -28.10 -43.86
CA MET A 627 6.74 -29.17 -43.13
C MET A 627 7.68 -30.17 -42.43
N ASP A 628 8.95 -30.22 -42.83
CA ASP A 628 9.95 -31.10 -42.22
C ASP A 628 10.54 -30.43 -40.98
N THR A 629 10.95 -31.25 -40.00
CA THR A 629 11.49 -30.74 -38.75
C THR A 629 12.99 -30.97 -38.68
N ALA A 630 13.78 -29.89 -38.64
CA ALA A 630 15.18 -29.93 -38.26
C ALA A 630 15.32 -29.58 -36.77
N SER A 631 16.13 -30.31 -36.01
CA SER A 631 16.26 -30.16 -34.56
C SER A 631 17.72 -30.32 -34.13
N ARG A 632 18.07 -29.72 -32.99
CA ARG A 632 19.36 -29.94 -32.32
C ARG A 632 19.12 -30.54 -30.95
N LEU A 633 19.77 -31.68 -30.67
CA LEU A 633 19.61 -32.40 -29.40
C LEU A 633 20.60 -31.93 -28.32
N GLY A 634 21.75 -31.44 -28.75
CA GLY A 634 22.85 -30.99 -27.89
C GLY A 634 24.19 -31.28 -28.56
N GLY A 635 25.24 -30.56 -28.16
CA GLY A 635 26.57 -30.76 -28.77
C GLY A 635 26.55 -30.56 -30.28
N ASP A 636 27.06 -31.56 -31.01
CA ASP A 636 27.14 -31.70 -32.46
C ASP A 636 26.03 -32.56 -33.08
N GLU A 637 25.02 -32.96 -32.30
CA GLU A 637 23.95 -33.85 -32.72
C GLU A 637 22.72 -33.09 -33.26
N PHE A 638 22.35 -33.40 -34.50
CA PHE A 638 21.15 -32.89 -35.16
C PHE A 638 20.23 -34.03 -35.55
N VAL A 639 18.92 -33.76 -35.57
CA VAL A 639 17.92 -34.72 -36.06
C VAL A 639 17.02 -34.03 -37.08
N VAL A 640 16.72 -34.74 -38.16
CA VAL A 640 15.76 -34.32 -39.17
C VAL A 640 14.64 -35.34 -39.26
N VAL A 641 13.39 -34.88 -39.19
CA VAL A 641 12.19 -35.69 -39.42
C VAL A 641 11.55 -35.23 -40.74
N ILE A 642 11.46 -36.15 -41.69
CA ILE A 642 10.80 -35.95 -42.98
C ILE A 642 9.46 -36.66 -42.94
N SER A 643 8.40 -35.91 -43.25
CA SER A 643 7.04 -36.43 -43.31
C SER A 643 6.64 -36.71 -44.76
N GLU A 644 5.74 -37.66 -44.97
CA GLU A 644 5.06 -37.88 -46.26
C GLU A 644 6.02 -38.13 -47.44
N LEU A 645 6.94 -39.08 -47.29
CA LEU A 645 7.90 -39.43 -48.33
C LEU A 645 7.24 -40.07 -49.54
N ASP A 646 6.66 -41.26 -49.40
CA ASP A 646 5.91 -41.98 -50.43
C ASP A 646 5.11 -43.12 -49.78
N THR A 647 4.13 -43.70 -50.48
CA THR A 647 3.40 -44.89 -50.03
C THR A 647 4.17 -46.18 -50.29
N ASP A 648 5.09 -46.18 -51.27
CA ASP A 648 5.96 -47.30 -51.59
C ASP A 648 7.30 -47.19 -50.84
N GLN A 649 7.78 -48.32 -50.30
CA GLN A 649 8.98 -48.36 -49.47
C GLN A 649 10.27 -48.07 -50.25
N GLU A 650 10.41 -48.59 -51.48
CA GLU A 650 11.60 -48.36 -52.30
C GLU A 650 11.67 -46.91 -52.77
N ALA A 651 10.53 -46.35 -53.17
CA ALA A 651 10.40 -44.94 -53.51
C ALA A 651 10.68 -44.02 -52.31
N ALA A 652 10.15 -44.35 -51.13
CA ALA A 652 10.42 -43.62 -49.89
C ALA A 652 11.90 -43.68 -49.48
N THR A 653 12.54 -44.86 -49.60
CA THR A 653 13.98 -45.05 -49.35
C THR A 653 14.80 -44.17 -50.28
N SER A 654 14.46 -44.16 -51.57
CA SER A 654 15.14 -43.35 -52.58
C SER A 654 15.01 -41.85 -52.28
N ARG A 655 13.82 -41.39 -51.89
CA ARG A 655 13.57 -39.98 -51.52
C ARG A 655 14.29 -39.58 -50.23
N ALA A 656 14.28 -40.44 -49.22
CA ALA A 656 15.03 -40.21 -47.98
C ALA A 656 16.54 -40.12 -48.26
N MET A 657 17.09 -40.99 -49.12
CA MET A 657 18.49 -40.96 -49.53
C MET A 657 18.85 -39.66 -50.24
N LEU A 658 17.99 -39.15 -51.13
CA LEU A 658 18.22 -37.88 -51.81
C LEU A 658 18.30 -36.70 -50.83
N VAL A 659 17.44 -36.65 -49.83
CA VAL A 659 17.45 -35.59 -48.80
C VAL A 659 18.67 -35.75 -47.88
N ALA A 660 19.00 -36.96 -47.46
CA ALA A 660 20.18 -37.24 -46.63
C ALA A 660 21.47 -36.85 -47.35
N GLU A 661 21.61 -37.18 -48.64
CA GLU A 661 22.77 -36.83 -49.46
C GLU A 661 22.86 -35.32 -49.70
N LYS A 662 21.71 -34.65 -49.91
CA LYS A 662 21.65 -33.19 -50.01
C LYS A 662 22.17 -32.54 -48.72
N ILE A 663 21.76 -33.03 -47.54
CA ILE A 663 22.23 -32.53 -46.26
C ILE A 663 23.72 -32.80 -46.08
N ARG A 664 24.17 -34.04 -46.30
CA ARG A 664 25.59 -34.44 -46.19
C ARG A 664 26.48 -33.56 -47.07
N ALA A 665 26.17 -33.44 -48.35
CA ALA A 665 26.91 -32.63 -49.30
C ALA A 665 26.90 -31.13 -48.94
N SER A 666 25.80 -30.61 -48.40
CA SER A 666 25.71 -29.23 -47.91
C SER A 666 26.60 -29.00 -46.69
N LEU A 667 26.60 -29.94 -45.74
CA LEU A 667 27.43 -29.87 -44.53
C LEU A 667 28.92 -29.99 -44.86
N SER A 668 29.33 -30.83 -45.81
CA SER A 668 30.73 -30.98 -46.24
C SER A 668 31.33 -29.74 -46.92
N LYS A 669 30.54 -28.72 -47.28
CA LYS A 669 31.09 -27.48 -47.87
C LYS A 669 31.97 -26.74 -46.86
N THR A 670 33.03 -26.10 -47.33
CA THR A 670 33.92 -25.28 -46.49
C THR A 670 33.15 -24.21 -45.70
N TYR A 671 33.36 -24.15 -44.39
CA TYR A 671 32.87 -23.12 -43.49
C TYR A 671 33.88 -21.97 -43.42
N ARG A 672 33.38 -20.74 -43.34
CA ARG A 672 34.19 -19.55 -43.04
C ARG A 672 33.81 -19.10 -41.63
N LEU A 673 34.68 -19.39 -40.67
CA LEU A 673 34.45 -19.14 -39.25
C LEU A 673 35.33 -17.99 -38.77
N THR A 674 34.80 -17.12 -37.92
CA THR A 674 35.59 -16.03 -37.31
C THR A 674 36.02 -16.43 -35.91
N ALA A 675 37.32 -16.66 -35.71
CA ALA A 675 37.88 -16.93 -34.39
C ALA A 675 38.19 -15.60 -33.69
N ARG A 676 37.52 -15.37 -32.56
CA ARG A 676 37.76 -14.23 -31.67
C ARG A 676 38.64 -14.66 -30.52
N HIS A 677 39.83 -14.06 -30.41
CA HIS A 677 40.73 -14.27 -29.27
C HIS A 677 40.86 -12.96 -28.49
N GLU A 678 40.69 -13.01 -27.18
CA GLU A 678 40.90 -11.84 -26.32
C GLU A 678 42.31 -11.27 -26.54
N GLY A 679 42.37 -10.00 -26.94
CA GLY A 679 43.62 -9.27 -27.21
C GLY A 679 44.28 -9.50 -28.57
N LYS A 680 43.65 -10.21 -29.52
CA LYS A 680 44.14 -10.36 -30.91
C LYS A 680 43.06 -10.04 -31.94
N ALA A 681 43.48 -9.62 -33.13
CA ALA A 681 42.57 -9.34 -34.24
C ALA A 681 41.80 -10.60 -34.69
N ASP A 682 40.52 -10.41 -35.04
CA ASP A 682 39.64 -11.45 -35.56
C ASP A 682 40.27 -12.17 -36.77
N LYS A 683 40.37 -13.50 -36.70
CA LYS A 683 40.97 -14.33 -37.76
C LYS A 683 39.89 -15.18 -38.42
N VAL A 684 39.76 -15.06 -39.75
CA VAL A 684 38.88 -15.92 -40.54
C VAL A 684 39.56 -17.26 -40.82
N ILE A 685 38.91 -18.35 -40.44
CA ILE A 685 39.37 -19.73 -40.61
C ILE A 685 38.49 -20.42 -41.64
N LYS A 686 39.12 -21.10 -42.60
CA LYS A 686 38.43 -22.02 -43.50
C LYS A 686 38.48 -23.40 -42.87
N TYR A 687 37.32 -23.95 -42.53
CA TYR A 687 37.20 -25.27 -41.91
C TYR A 687 36.35 -26.20 -42.74
N HIS A 688 36.76 -27.46 -42.87
CA HIS A 688 35.97 -28.49 -43.54
C HIS A 688 35.43 -29.45 -42.48
N CYS A 689 34.11 -29.51 -42.36
CA CYS A 689 33.42 -30.41 -41.45
C CYS A 689 32.44 -31.26 -42.25
N ALA A 690 32.50 -32.56 -42.08
CA ALA A 690 31.58 -33.51 -42.67
C ALA A 690 30.54 -33.96 -41.63
N ALA A 691 29.55 -34.73 -42.05
CA ALA A 691 28.59 -35.33 -41.12
C ALA A 691 28.42 -36.82 -41.42
N SER A 692 28.29 -37.59 -40.34
CA SER A 692 27.86 -38.98 -40.39
C SER A 692 26.34 -39.02 -40.16
N ILE A 693 25.60 -39.68 -41.05
CA ILE A 693 24.12 -39.65 -41.05
C ILE A 693 23.57 -41.08 -40.94
N GLY A 694 22.71 -41.31 -39.95
CA GLY A 694 21.90 -42.52 -39.82
C GLY A 694 20.46 -42.26 -40.24
N VAL A 695 19.90 -43.07 -41.13
CA VAL A 695 18.53 -42.88 -41.65
C VAL A 695 17.67 -44.08 -41.30
N VAL A 696 16.49 -43.84 -40.72
CA VAL A 696 15.48 -44.87 -40.44
C VAL A 696 14.16 -44.44 -41.04
N LEU A 697 13.57 -45.32 -41.85
CA LEU A 697 12.21 -45.16 -42.31
C LEU A 697 11.24 -45.63 -41.21
N PHE A 698 10.15 -44.91 -41.05
CA PHE A 698 9.04 -45.33 -40.19
C PHE A 698 7.74 -45.35 -40.98
N PHE A 699 6.85 -46.26 -40.59
CA PHE A 699 5.59 -46.48 -41.28
C PHE A 699 4.50 -46.95 -40.32
N LYS A 700 3.30 -46.36 -40.41
CA LYS A 700 2.13 -46.73 -39.59
C LYS A 700 2.46 -46.78 -38.09
N HIS A 701 2.29 -47.94 -37.45
CA HIS A 701 2.42 -48.16 -36.01
C HIS A 701 3.82 -48.68 -35.65
N ASP A 702 4.86 -47.99 -36.09
CA ASP A 702 6.20 -48.21 -35.55
C ASP A 702 6.20 -47.91 -34.03
N THR A 703 7.02 -48.62 -33.25
CA THR A 703 6.76 -48.82 -31.79
C THR A 703 6.72 -47.55 -30.95
N SER A 704 7.65 -46.60 -31.16
CA SER A 704 7.77 -45.38 -30.36
C SER A 704 8.73 -44.37 -31.02
N PRO A 705 8.50 -43.05 -30.88
CA PRO A 705 9.48 -42.02 -31.27
C PRO A 705 10.88 -42.29 -30.70
N HIS A 706 10.96 -42.80 -29.47
CA HIS A 706 12.24 -43.09 -28.82
C HIS A 706 12.98 -44.25 -29.51
N ASP A 707 12.26 -45.28 -29.98
CA ASP A 707 12.87 -46.42 -30.66
C ASP A 707 13.35 -46.05 -32.07
N ILE A 708 12.59 -45.21 -32.78
CA ILE A 708 13.01 -44.66 -34.08
C ILE A 708 14.30 -43.86 -33.93
N LEU A 709 14.36 -42.96 -32.93
CA LEU A 709 15.56 -42.16 -32.65
C LEU A 709 16.75 -43.04 -32.28
N LYS A 710 16.54 -44.09 -31.48
CA LYS A 710 17.59 -45.03 -31.09
C LYS A 710 18.15 -45.81 -32.29
N ARG A 711 17.29 -46.30 -33.20
CA ARG A 711 17.74 -46.97 -34.43
C ARG A 711 18.49 -46.01 -35.36
N ALA A 712 18.02 -44.77 -35.46
CA ALA A 712 18.68 -43.75 -36.28
C ALA A 712 20.06 -43.37 -35.72
N ASP A 713 20.20 -43.25 -34.40
CA ASP A 713 21.49 -43.06 -33.73
C ASP A 713 22.44 -44.25 -33.96
N GLN A 714 21.95 -45.48 -33.83
CA GLN A 714 22.75 -46.69 -34.13
C GLN A 714 23.25 -46.72 -35.58
N ALA A 715 22.39 -46.38 -36.54
CA ALA A 715 22.78 -46.28 -37.95
C ALA A 715 23.83 -45.17 -38.16
N MET A 716 23.68 -44.03 -37.49
CA MET A 716 24.67 -42.94 -37.53
C MET A 716 26.01 -43.39 -36.97
N TYR A 717 26.02 -44.21 -35.92
CA TYR A 717 27.24 -44.78 -35.36
C TYR A 717 27.94 -45.71 -36.34
N GLN A 718 27.18 -46.56 -37.04
CA GLN A 718 27.73 -47.40 -38.12
C GLN A 718 28.31 -46.55 -39.26
N ALA A 719 27.68 -45.43 -39.62
CA ALA A 719 28.24 -44.47 -40.57
C ALA A 719 29.58 -43.89 -40.09
N LYS A 720 29.74 -43.63 -38.78
CA LYS A 720 31.03 -43.19 -38.21
C LYS A 720 32.10 -44.27 -38.29
N GLU A 721 31.78 -45.52 -37.96
CA GLU A 721 32.72 -46.63 -37.96
C GLU A 721 33.19 -47.00 -39.37
N ALA A 722 32.31 -46.95 -40.36
CA ALA A 722 32.63 -47.30 -41.74
C ALA A 722 33.38 -46.18 -42.50
N GLY A 723 33.88 -45.14 -41.82
CA GLY A 723 34.76 -44.13 -42.43
C GLY A 723 34.31 -42.67 -42.31
N ARG A 724 33.17 -42.38 -41.67
CA ARG A 724 32.56 -41.04 -41.54
C ARG A 724 32.14 -40.42 -42.89
N ASN A 725 31.58 -39.21 -42.87
CA ASN A 725 31.15 -38.48 -44.08
C ASN A 725 30.26 -39.31 -45.02
N GLN A 726 29.34 -40.11 -44.48
CA GLN A 726 28.52 -41.03 -45.24
C GLN A 726 27.17 -41.27 -44.57
N ILE A 727 26.29 -41.96 -45.29
CA ILE A 727 24.93 -42.27 -44.88
C ILE A 727 24.81 -43.77 -44.66
N HIS A 728 24.20 -44.17 -43.56
CA HIS A 728 23.83 -45.56 -43.30
C HIS A 728 22.34 -45.66 -43.01
N PHE A 729 21.66 -46.62 -43.63
CA PHE A 729 20.27 -46.94 -43.30
C PHE A 729 20.23 -47.92 -42.13
N GLY A 730 19.47 -47.59 -41.09
CA GLY A 730 19.14 -48.50 -40.01
C GLY A 730 18.13 -49.53 -40.47
N THR A 731 18.25 -50.75 -39.93
CA THR A 731 17.28 -51.83 -40.15
C THR A 731 16.20 -51.84 -39.09
#